data_AF-A0A1M5PSI9-F1
#
_entry.id   AF-A0A1M5PSI9-F1
#
_cell.length_a   1.000
_cell.length_b   1.000
_cell.length_c   1.000
_cell.angle_alpha   90.00
_cell.angle_beta   90.00
_cell.angle_gamma   90.00
#
_symmetry.space_group_name_H-M   'P 1'
#
loop_
_entity.id
_entity.type
_entity.pdbx_description
1 polymer ?
#
loop_
_entity_poly.entity_id
_entity_poly.type
_entity_poly.pdbx_seq_one_letter_code
_entity_poly.pdbx_strand_id
1 'polypeptide(L)'
;MSITDQIGIAQLRALNFLPLTDHRTYDQHYDPLWRSDSLLLIPGEEANGAPHATVHGAVDTVVQGADVAGAPARRSLQQSIWDAHLQDAVWITAHPDDGEVDEQGQPNDFADAVGIDAVEVWNKASNAEIEIDYAENRWNAGFRFGVAGASDNHFKELWLLAGPGQPRSGVLAAALTERAIVAGLRAGRSRVRADERGASGTMTLSADGIAAQPGDEVVASVGTALTLQYDVSGNPGDVVRVFRSPGRSQAAVSTQTIGFSGQLQMSLPVSVESQPTWYRLEVRGLGAPQTVDYAALADDPLGFVLGGALSLTGQLRLMVSPIFVSSGPVEPQVATPLPADTGVDDSAVAALGSIGQFSGFADIAVSDQNKLHVVAEAHDAGRSRVLYRRADDAAAAAVVLSGDSVAARFPRVAALGDMVYVVWQDSDGREIPQRPRILMRQSLDGGRQWQAVQTIAEPDGRAEHPAIAVDRQGRVMVAWQQITPDQPFDIYAQLLGVDTAPINLSGEGKSIAAANPLDTRSARYPASVWPTVAVAADGRFAIAWQDNRDDPDPLWTGQSGSGEGTNPDDWQIRLRQRAAGATDWSALITLGAADRADRHPDVAYDPAGKLVAVWDSKVLSAAGVNLAVLSSESLDGVTGWSEPVAITDEGLGSSQNPRIGTGLDGRLRVAWADSRSADWRWRIGTARQSVDAGWSGAELLLSKGNNGWPALDGGVLVFASTRNAVRLQRDPTQQIMALTLEAGR
;
A
#
# COMPACT_ATOMS: atom_id res chain seq x y z
N MET A 1 16.47 12.02 -5.93
CA MET A 1 17.09 13.09 -5.09
C MET A 1 17.28 12.60 -3.65
N SER A 2 18.22 13.14 -2.86
CA SER A 2 18.41 12.72 -1.45
C SER A 2 17.10 12.74 -0.64
N ILE A 3 16.79 11.63 0.04
CA ILE A 3 15.60 11.50 0.92
C ILE A 3 15.64 12.53 2.05
N THR A 4 16.81 12.76 2.65
CA THR A 4 16.99 13.75 3.72
C THR A 4 16.67 15.17 3.24
N ASP A 5 17.08 15.54 2.02
CA ASP A 5 16.78 16.86 1.49
C ASP A 5 15.27 17.06 1.31
N GLN A 6 14.56 16.04 0.80
CA GLN A 6 13.10 16.09 0.59
C GLN A 6 12.35 16.19 1.92
N ILE A 7 12.74 15.40 2.92
CA ILE A 7 12.18 15.48 4.29
C ILE A 7 12.50 16.85 4.90
N GLY A 8 13.74 17.32 4.77
CA GLY A 8 14.20 18.60 5.33
C GLY A 8 13.42 19.79 4.77
N ILE A 9 13.19 19.85 3.46
CA ILE A 9 12.41 20.94 2.86
C ILE A 9 10.92 20.85 3.25
N ALA A 10 10.35 19.65 3.36
CA ALA A 10 8.99 19.45 3.87
C ALA A 10 8.83 19.94 5.32
N GLN A 11 9.83 19.70 6.18
CA GLN A 11 9.87 20.22 7.54
C GLN A 11 9.96 21.76 7.56
N LEU A 12 10.85 22.34 6.74
CA LEU A 12 10.98 23.80 6.62
C LEU A 12 9.67 24.47 6.16
N ARG A 13 8.83 23.74 5.43
CA ARG A 13 7.50 24.18 4.96
C ARG A 13 6.35 23.87 5.92
N ALA A 14 6.66 23.33 7.10
CA ALA A 14 5.68 22.91 8.08
C ALA A 14 4.60 22.00 7.47
N LEU A 15 5.02 21.00 6.71
CA LEU A 15 4.14 19.87 6.38
C LEU A 15 3.89 19.02 7.63
N ASN A 16 2.70 18.43 7.72
CA ASN A 16 2.36 17.53 8.82
C ASN A 16 2.67 16.07 8.49
N PHE A 17 2.59 15.72 7.21
CA PHE A 17 2.93 14.42 6.68
C PHE A 17 3.58 14.56 5.31
N LEU A 18 4.31 13.52 4.89
CA LEU A 18 4.93 13.44 3.57
C LEU A 18 4.89 11.99 3.08
N PRO A 19 4.12 11.69 2.01
CA PRO A 19 4.37 10.52 1.21
C PRO A 19 5.57 10.80 0.30
N LEU A 20 6.55 9.89 0.30
CA LEU A 20 7.65 9.93 -0.66
C LEU A 20 7.39 8.87 -1.73
N THR A 21 7.24 9.30 -2.97
CA THR A 21 6.96 8.45 -4.13
C THR A 21 8.17 8.52 -5.06
N ASP A 22 9.01 7.48 -5.06
CA ASP A 22 10.08 7.34 -6.05
C ASP A 22 9.54 6.64 -7.30
N HIS A 23 10.19 6.86 -8.44
CA HIS A 23 9.76 6.38 -9.75
C HIS A 23 9.63 4.86 -9.75
N ARG A 24 8.40 4.34 -9.80
CA ARG A 24 8.07 2.93 -10.09
C ARG A 24 8.58 1.92 -9.08
N THR A 25 8.90 2.36 -7.85
CA THR A 25 9.51 1.52 -6.81
C THR A 25 9.04 1.90 -5.41
N TYR A 26 9.11 0.94 -4.50
CA TYR A 26 8.67 1.07 -3.10
C TYR A 26 9.86 1.16 -2.11
N ASP A 27 11.10 1.09 -2.59
CA ASP A 27 12.27 0.74 -1.79
C ASP A 27 12.84 1.87 -0.93
N GLN A 28 12.51 3.13 -1.22
CA GLN A 28 13.00 4.31 -0.53
C GLN A 28 12.70 4.31 0.98
N HIS A 29 11.69 3.56 1.43
CA HIS A 29 11.33 3.44 2.85
C HIS A 29 12.35 2.61 3.65
N TYR A 30 13.20 1.85 2.95
CA TYR A 30 14.26 1.04 3.57
C TYR A 30 15.58 1.79 3.76
N ASP A 31 15.68 3.05 3.30
CA ASP A 31 16.85 3.89 3.53
C ASP A 31 16.90 4.35 5.01
N PRO A 32 18.06 4.26 5.71
CA PRO A 32 18.21 4.72 7.11
C PRO A 32 17.87 6.20 7.32
N LEU A 33 17.88 6.99 6.25
CA LEU A 33 17.55 8.41 6.23
C LEU A 33 16.06 8.68 6.05
N TRP A 34 15.24 7.67 5.78
CA TRP A 34 13.78 7.76 5.83
C TRP A 34 13.32 7.83 7.30
N ARG A 35 13.54 9.00 7.92
CA ARG A 35 13.21 9.28 9.32
C ARG A 35 12.95 10.78 9.54
N SER A 36 12.06 11.10 10.47
CA SER A 36 11.81 12.48 10.87
C SER A 36 11.28 12.55 12.30
N ASP A 37 11.76 13.53 13.08
CA ASP A 37 11.25 13.80 14.43
C ASP A 37 10.05 14.77 14.46
N SER A 38 9.59 15.25 13.30
CA SER A 38 8.53 16.26 13.23
C SER A 38 7.52 16.07 12.10
N LEU A 39 7.75 15.09 11.22
CA LEU A 39 6.93 14.83 10.05
C LEU A 39 6.43 13.38 10.12
N LEU A 40 5.14 13.18 9.92
CA LEU A 40 4.60 11.84 9.71
C LEU A 40 5.03 11.37 8.31
N LEU A 41 5.93 10.40 8.25
CA LEU A 41 6.28 9.77 6.99
C LEU A 41 5.24 8.71 6.66
N ILE A 42 4.80 8.68 5.40
CA ILE A 42 3.83 7.70 4.90
C ILE A 42 4.53 6.96 3.76
N PRO A 43 4.52 5.62 3.73
CA PRO A 43 5.01 4.88 2.57
C PRO A 43 4.30 5.34 1.29
N GLY A 44 5.06 5.52 0.22
CA GLY A 44 4.57 5.96 -1.08
C GLY A 44 5.22 5.19 -2.20
N GLU A 45 4.59 5.15 -3.36
CA GLU A 45 5.12 4.60 -4.61
C GLU A 45 4.57 5.46 -5.75
N GLU A 46 5.38 5.77 -6.76
CA GLU A 46 4.86 6.20 -8.05
C GLU A 46 4.60 4.94 -8.89
N ALA A 47 3.39 4.38 -8.79
CA ALA A 47 3.04 3.12 -9.41
C ALA A 47 2.82 3.28 -10.92
N ASN A 48 3.04 2.16 -11.63
CA ASN A 48 2.88 1.97 -13.07
C ASN A 48 3.89 2.73 -13.97
N GLY A 49 4.10 2.19 -15.18
CA GLY A 49 4.87 2.82 -16.25
C GLY A 49 4.09 3.86 -17.04
N ALA A 50 2.80 3.61 -17.31
CA ALA A 50 1.82 4.51 -17.91
C ALA A 50 0.40 3.87 -17.83
N PRO A 51 -0.66 4.64 -17.54
CA PRO A 51 -0.59 5.97 -16.92
C PRO A 51 0.03 5.89 -15.51
N HIS A 52 0.68 6.97 -15.09
CA HIS A 52 1.33 7.07 -13.79
C HIS A 52 0.30 7.28 -12.66
N ALA A 53 0.60 6.75 -11.48
CA ALA A 53 -0.21 6.98 -10.29
C ALA A 53 0.69 7.15 -9.07
N THR A 54 0.19 7.84 -8.05
CA THR A 54 0.82 7.83 -6.73
C THR A 54 -0.01 6.96 -5.79
N VAL A 55 0.65 6.01 -5.13
CA VAL A 55 0.03 5.11 -4.15
C VAL A 55 0.55 5.47 -2.78
N HIS A 56 -0.35 5.73 -1.84
CA HIS A 56 0.03 6.12 -0.47
C HIS A 56 -0.45 5.09 0.55
N GLY A 57 0.43 4.74 1.49
CA GLY A 57 0.14 3.84 2.60
C GLY A 57 0.05 2.36 2.22
N ALA A 58 0.54 2.00 1.04
CA ALA A 58 0.81 0.60 0.68
C ALA A 58 1.79 -0.03 1.68
N VAL A 59 1.77 -1.36 1.77
CA VAL A 59 2.70 -2.11 2.62
C VAL A 59 3.84 -2.73 1.83
N ASP A 60 3.67 -2.77 0.51
CA ASP A 60 4.55 -3.40 -0.45
C ASP A 60 4.29 -2.78 -1.85
N THR A 61 5.14 -3.11 -2.82
CA THR A 61 4.99 -2.69 -4.23
C THR A 61 3.61 -3.05 -4.78
N VAL A 62 3.02 -2.16 -5.58
CA VAL A 62 1.80 -2.46 -6.35
C VAL A 62 2.17 -3.08 -7.70
N VAL A 63 1.58 -4.24 -8.01
CA VAL A 63 1.89 -4.94 -9.26
C VAL A 63 1.22 -4.28 -10.46
N GLN A 64 2.02 -3.86 -11.43
CA GLN A 64 1.59 -3.64 -12.81
C GLN A 64 2.01 -4.83 -13.68
N GLY A 65 1.06 -5.74 -13.93
CA GLY A 65 1.26 -6.87 -14.83
C GLY A 65 1.45 -6.43 -16.29
N ALA A 66 1.85 -7.38 -17.13
CA ALA A 66 1.95 -7.17 -18.56
C ALA A 66 0.56 -7.05 -19.21
N ASP A 67 0.46 -6.22 -20.24
CA ASP A 67 -0.77 -6.11 -21.01
C ASP A 67 -1.12 -7.41 -21.72
N VAL A 68 -2.42 -7.75 -21.71
CA VAL A 68 -2.92 -8.95 -22.37
C VAL A 68 -3.41 -8.59 -23.77
N ALA A 69 -2.81 -9.21 -24.79
CA ALA A 69 -3.16 -8.97 -26.18
C ALA A 69 -4.68 -9.13 -26.42
N GLY A 70 -5.30 -8.09 -26.98
CA GLY A 70 -6.74 -8.05 -27.27
C GLY A 70 -7.65 -7.74 -26.07
N ALA A 71 -7.12 -7.56 -24.87
CA ALA A 71 -7.85 -7.00 -23.74
C ALA A 71 -7.89 -5.45 -23.82
N PRO A 72 -8.85 -4.78 -23.16
CA PRO A 72 -8.82 -3.33 -23.01
C PRO A 72 -7.55 -2.87 -22.29
N ALA A 73 -7.01 -1.72 -22.69
CA ALA A 73 -5.76 -1.17 -22.15
C ALA A 73 -5.83 -0.96 -20.64
N ARG A 74 -7.01 -0.57 -20.11
CA ARG A 74 -7.21 -0.37 -18.67
C ARG A 74 -7.16 -1.65 -17.82
N ARG A 75 -7.11 -2.86 -18.39
CA ARG A 75 -7.16 -4.11 -17.60
C ARG A 75 -6.05 -4.15 -16.54
N SER A 76 -4.80 -3.92 -16.96
CA SER A 76 -3.63 -3.97 -16.07
C SER A 76 -3.74 -2.88 -14.99
N LEU A 77 -4.14 -1.66 -15.38
CA LEU A 77 -4.41 -0.56 -14.45
C LEU A 77 -5.49 -0.92 -13.41
N GLN A 78 -6.59 -1.52 -13.84
CA GLN A 78 -7.67 -1.94 -12.93
C GLN A 78 -7.20 -3.00 -11.93
N GLN A 79 -6.30 -3.89 -12.33
CA GLN A 79 -5.68 -4.88 -11.46
C GLN A 79 -4.76 -4.24 -10.42
N SER A 80 -4.00 -3.21 -10.80
CA SER A 80 -3.15 -2.44 -9.88
C SER A 80 -3.96 -1.68 -8.84
N ILE A 81 -5.09 -1.07 -9.23
CA ILE A 81 -6.01 -0.42 -8.28
C ILE A 81 -6.53 -1.43 -7.25
N TRP A 82 -6.95 -2.62 -7.71
CA TRP A 82 -7.42 -3.66 -6.80
C TRP A 82 -6.31 -4.22 -5.90
N ASP A 83 -5.09 -4.33 -6.40
CA ASP A 83 -3.94 -4.75 -5.60
C ASP A 83 -3.61 -3.71 -4.51
N ALA A 84 -3.57 -2.43 -4.86
CA ALA A 84 -3.42 -1.33 -3.89
C ALA A 84 -4.51 -1.37 -2.80
N HIS A 85 -5.76 -1.66 -3.16
CA HIS A 85 -6.85 -1.79 -2.19
C HIS A 85 -6.74 -3.04 -1.32
N LEU A 86 -6.21 -4.16 -1.84
CA LEU A 86 -5.92 -5.35 -1.02
C LEU A 86 -4.93 -5.03 0.12
N GLN A 87 -4.11 -4.00 -0.05
CA GLN A 87 -3.15 -3.48 0.93
C GLN A 87 -3.70 -2.37 1.84
N ASP A 88 -4.96 -1.95 1.67
CA ASP A 88 -5.50 -0.72 2.26
C ASP A 88 -4.67 0.53 1.93
N ALA A 89 -4.14 0.62 0.72
CA ALA A 89 -3.51 1.83 0.20
C ALA A 89 -4.57 2.79 -0.37
N VAL A 90 -4.12 3.97 -0.79
CA VAL A 90 -4.91 4.95 -1.55
C VAL A 90 -4.30 5.02 -2.94
N TRP A 91 -5.13 4.83 -3.96
CA TRP A 91 -4.74 5.04 -5.36
C TRP A 91 -5.06 6.48 -5.80
N ILE A 92 -4.04 7.20 -6.26
CA ILE A 92 -4.17 8.56 -6.79
C ILE A 92 -3.71 8.58 -8.24
N THR A 93 -4.62 8.90 -9.16
CA THR A 93 -4.22 9.16 -10.56
C THR A 93 -3.34 10.41 -10.59
N ALA A 94 -2.11 10.26 -11.07
CA ALA A 94 -1.16 11.37 -11.21
C ALA A 94 -1.43 12.09 -12.54
N HIS A 95 -1.35 13.42 -12.52
CA HIS A 95 -1.48 14.33 -13.68
C HIS A 95 -2.23 13.72 -14.90
N PRO A 96 -3.56 13.53 -14.82
CA PRO A 96 -4.34 12.76 -15.83
C PRO A 96 -4.32 13.34 -17.24
N ASP A 97 -3.72 14.53 -17.44
CA ASP A 97 -3.42 15.09 -18.75
C ASP A 97 -2.32 14.33 -19.51
N ASP A 98 -1.61 13.39 -18.86
CA ASP A 98 -0.62 12.50 -19.45
C ASP A 98 -0.93 11.00 -19.20
N GLY A 99 -2.03 10.52 -19.78
CA GLY A 99 -2.34 9.09 -19.80
C GLY A 99 -3.82 8.75 -19.85
N GLU A 100 -4.66 9.51 -19.15
CA GLU A 100 -6.11 9.25 -19.04
C GLU A 100 -6.95 10.06 -20.02
N VAL A 101 -6.38 11.06 -20.69
CA VAL A 101 -7.04 11.84 -21.74
C VAL A 101 -6.33 11.71 -23.08
N ASP A 102 -7.04 12.01 -24.16
CA ASP A 102 -6.47 12.17 -25.49
C ASP A 102 -5.90 13.58 -25.72
N GLU A 103 -5.32 13.83 -26.89
CA GLU A 103 -4.77 15.13 -27.28
C GLU A 103 -5.80 16.28 -27.26
N GLN A 104 -7.11 15.98 -27.23
CA GLN A 104 -8.19 16.94 -27.11
C GLN A 104 -8.72 17.08 -25.67
N GLY A 105 -8.05 16.46 -24.69
CA GLY A 105 -8.44 16.46 -23.29
C GLY A 105 -9.71 15.63 -23.02
N GLN A 106 -10.11 14.75 -23.92
CA GLN A 106 -11.25 13.86 -23.69
C GLN A 106 -10.79 12.56 -23.02
N PRO A 107 -11.53 12.06 -22.00
CA PRO A 107 -11.20 10.80 -21.33
C PRO A 107 -11.12 9.61 -22.29
N ASN A 108 -10.04 8.83 -22.18
CA ASN A 108 -9.78 7.61 -22.96
C ASN A 108 -10.14 6.33 -22.17
N ASP A 109 -9.67 5.16 -22.62
CA ASP A 109 -9.96 3.87 -21.96
C ASP A 109 -9.46 3.80 -20.51
N PHE A 110 -8.30 4.39 -20.18
CA PHE A 110 -7.76 4.38 -18.83
C PHE A 110 -8.62 5.18 -17.85
N ALA A 111 -9.30 6.21 -18.32
CA ALA A 111 -10.23 7.01 -17.53
C ALA A 111 -11.50 6.28 -17.07
N ASP A 112 -11.71 5.05 -17.55
CA ASP A 112 -12.80 4.18 -17.13
C ASP A 112 -12.38 3.21 -16.02
N ALA A 113 -11.16 3.31 -15.49
CA ALA A 113 -10.72 2.54 -14.33
C ALA A 113 -11.53 2.93 -13.07
N VAL A 114 -12.10 1.93 -12.40
CA VAL A 114 -13.03 2.11 -11.27
C VAL A 114 -12.31 1.87 -9.94
N GLY A 115 -12.65 2.68 -8.93
CA GLY A 115 -12.12 2.53 -7.57
C GLY A 115 -11.00 3.53 -7.23
N ILE A 116 -10.67 4.46 -8.12
CA ILE A 116 -9.71 5.55 -7.82
C ILE A 116 -10.19 6.34 -6.58
N ASP A 117 -9.25 6.66 -5.68
CA ASP A 117 -9.57 7.30 -4.40
C ASP A 117 -9.40 8.83 -4.46
N ALA A 118 -8.41 9.31 -5.20
CA ALA A 118 -8.17 10.72 -5.49
C ALA A 118 -7.54 10.92 -6.88
N VAL A 119 -7.56 12.16 -7.36
CA VAL A 119 -6.94 12.56 -8.63
C VAL A 119 -6.12 13.81 -8.38
N GLU A 120 -4.92 13.87 -8.94
CA GLU A 120 -4.16 15.12 -9.04
C GLU A 120 -4.92 16.10 -9.93
N VAL A 121 -5.50 17.13 -9.31
CA VAL A 121 -6.19 18.24 -10.02
C VAL A 121 -5.32 19.49 -10.11
N TRP A 122 -4.14 19.39 -9.51
CA TRP A 122 -3.12 20.41 -9.54
C TRP A 122 -1.77 19.75 -9.33
N ASN A 123 -1.17 19.34 -10.43
CA ASN A 123 0.25 19.06 -10.47
C ASN A 123 1.02 20.26 -11.05
N LYS A 124 2.17 20.56 -10.42
CA LYS A 124 2.97 21.74 -10.73
C LYS A 124 3.70 21.62 -12.08
N ALA A 125 3.99 20.39 -12.51
CA ALA A 125 4.67 20.04 -13.74
C ALA A 125 3.74 20.04 -14.97
N SER A 126 2.43 20.03 -14.75
CA SER A 126 1.40 19.68 -15.73
C SER A 126 0.29 20.74 -15.82
N ASN A 127 -0.75 20.47 -16.61
CA ASN A 127 -1.83 21.41 -16.87
C ASN A 127 -3.04 21.21 -15.95
N ALA A 128 -3.03 21.91 -14.81
CA ALA A 128 -4.13 21.93 -13.84
C ALA A 128 -5.51 22.22 -14.45
N GLU A 129 -5.62 22.94 -15.57
CA GLU A 129 -6.92 23.14 -16.21
C GLU A 129 -7.48 21.84 -16.81
N ILE A 130 -6.66 21.05 -17.52
CA ILE A 130 -7.10 19.78 -18.11
C ILE A 130 -7.42 18.77 -17.01
N GLU A 131 -6.61 18.74 -15.95
CA GLU A 131 -6.83 17.87 -14.79
C GLU A 131 -8.16 18.17 -14.08
N ILE A 132 -8.52 19.45 -13.94
CA ILE A 132 -9.82 19.87 -13.41
C ILE A 132 -10.96 19.44 -14.34
N ASP A 133 -10.82 19.60 -15.66
CA ASP A 133 -11.82 19.13 -16.64
C ASP A 133 -12.04 17.63 -16.55
N TYR A 134 -10.95 16.85 -16.45
CA TYR A 134 -10.99 15.42 -16.24
C TYR A 134 -11.77 15.08 -14.97
N ALA A 135 -11.43 15.71 -13.84
CA ALA A 135 -12.09 15.44 -12.57
C ALA A 135 -13.59 15.75 -12.61
N GLU A 136 -13.99 16.92 -13.14
CA GLU A 136 -15.39 17.29 -13.29
C GLU A 136 -16.15 16.33 -14.22
N ASN A 137 -15.52 15.93 -15.33
CA ASN A 137 -16.09 14.96 -16.27
C ASN A 137 -16.37 13.61 -15.59
N ARG A 138 -15.40 13.06 -14.85
CA ARG A 138 -15.56 11.78 -14.16
C ARG A 138 -16.57 11.89 -13.01
N TRP A 139 -16.60 12.99 -12.25
CA TRP A 139 -17.63 13.20 -11.23
C TRP A 139 -19.04 13.25 -11.83
N ASN A 140 -19.20 13.89 -13.00
CA ASN A 140 -20.46 13.87 -13.76
C ASN A 140 -20.86 12.46 -14.18
N ALA A 141 -19.88 11.60 -14.50
CA ALA A 141 -20.07 10.19 -14.81
C ALA A 141 -20.24 9.29 -13.58
N GLY A 142 -20.40 9.83 -12.37
CA GLY A 142 -20.72 9.02 -11.18
C GLY A 142 -19.51 8.49 -10.41
N PHE A 143 -18.29 8.84 -10.80
CA PHE A 143 -17.08 8.50 -10.03
C PHE A 143 -17.03 9.30 -8.72
N ARG A 144 -16.47 8.70 -7.67
CA ARG A 144 -16.40 9.25 -6.33
C ARG A 144 -14.95 9.20 -5.84
N PHE A 145 -14.23 10.30 -6.04
CA PHE A 145 -12.85 10.46 -5.58
C PHE A 145 -12.60 11.89 -5.05
N GLY A 146 -11.54 12.05 -4.26
CA GLY A 146 -11.06 13.34 -3.76
C GLY A 146 -10.05 14.04 -4.67
N VAL A 147 -9.47 15.15 -4.20
CA VAL A 147 -8.45 15.89 -4.95
C VAL A 147 -7.08 15.74 -4.31
N ALA A 148 -6.04 15.67 -5.13
CA ALA A 148 -4.65 15.68 -4.71
C ALA A 148 -3.88 16.74 -5.51
N GLY A 149 -2.70 17.09 -5.01
CA GLY A 149 -1.74 17.89 -5.75
C GLY A 149 -0.33 17.47 -5.41
N ALA A 150 0.54 17.59 -6.41
CA ALA A 150 1.92 17.16 -6.36
C ALA A 150 2.83 18.16 -7.09
N SER A 151 4.09 18.22 -6.69
CA SER A 151 5.07 19.08 -7.35
C SER A 151 5.69 18.45 -8.60
N ASP A 152 5.79 17.12 -8.61
CA ASP A 152 6.51 16.31 -9.60
C ASP A 152 7.79 16.99 -10.12
N ASN A 153 8.66 17.34 -9.16
CA ASN A 153 9.85 18.14 -9.43
C ASN A 153 11.09 17.40 -8.98
N HIS A 154 11.96 17.13 -9.96
CA HIS A 154 13.19 16.37 -9.81
C HIS A 154 14.43 17.27 -9.63
N PHE A 155 14.25 18.59 -9.58
CA PHE A 155 15.31 19.60 -9.54
C PHE A 155 15.26 20.42 -8.24
N LYS A 156 16.29 20.22 -7.39
CA LYS A 156 16.42 20.92 -6.10
C LYS A 156 16.47 22.43 -6.26
N GLU A 157 17.05 22.90 -7.37
CA GLU A 157 17.19 24.30 -7.76
C GLU A 157 15.83 25.00 -7.89
N LEU A 158 14.77 24.24 -8.19
CA LEU A 158 13.43 24.74 -8.47
C LEU A 158 12.50 24.65 -7.26
N TRP A 159 12.99 24.11 -6.15
CA TRP A 159 12.15 23.87 -4.97
C TRP A 159 11.52 25.14 -4.43
N LEU A 160 12.12 26.33 -4.62
CA LEU A 160 11.49 27.59 -4.22
C LEU A 160 10.10 27.81 -4.86
N LEU A 161 9.90 27.33 -6.09
CA LEU A 161 8.68 27.52 -6.87
C LEU A 161 7.79 26.27 -6.95
N ALA A 162 8.42 25.09 -6.87
CA ALA A 162 7.82 23.81 -7.19
C ALA A 162 8.41 22.65 -6.38
N GLY A 163 8.73 22.85 -5.09
CA GLY A 163 9.28 21.78 -4.24
C GLY A 163 8.20 20.96 -3.50
N PRO A 164 8.58 19.97 -2.68
CA PRO A 164 7.66 19.26 -1.80
C PRO A 164 6.72 20.22 -1.05
N GLY A 165 5.41 20.00 -1.14
CA GLY A 165 4.39 20.89 -0.57
C GLY A 165 4.03 22.12 -1.42
N GLN A 166 4.42 22.18 -2.70
CA GLN A 166 3.98 23.20 -3.67
C GLN A 166 3.52 22.56 -4.99
N PRO A 167 2.20 22.34 -5.17
CA PRO A 167 1.14 22.58 -4.19
C PRO A 167 1.17 21.58 -3.03
N ARG A 168 0.48 21.90 -1.93
CA ARG A 168 0.31 21.00 -0.78
C ARG A 168 -1.11 20.46 -0.71
N SER A 169 -1.20 19.15 -0.59
CA SER A 169 -2.41 18.44 -0.21
C SER A 169 -2.65 18.55 1.30
N GLY A 170 -3.87 18.90 1.69
CA GLY A 170 -4.35 18.89 3.07
C GLY A 170 -5.48 17.89 3.22
N VAL A 171 -5.46 17.13 4.31
CA VAL A 171 -6.40 16.04 4.56
C VAL A 171 -7.14 16.30 5.87
N LEU A 172 -8.46 16.15 5.86
CA LEU A 172 -9.26 16.13 7.07
C LEU A 172 -9.30 14.71 7.62
N ALA A 173 -8.44 14.48 8.62
CA ALA A 173 -8.25 13.19 9.28
C ALA A 173 -8.63 13.24 10.76
N ALA A 174 -8.99 12.09 11.33
CA ALA A 174 -9.38 11.97 12.74
C ALA A 174 -8.20 12.16 13.72
N ALA A 175 -6.98 11.90 13.24
CA ALA A 175 -5.73 12.06 13.98
C ALA A 175 -4.58 12.29 12.98
N LEU A 176 -3.41 12.73 13.47
CA LEU A 176 -2.17 12.73 12.70
C LEU A 176 -1.48 11.38 12.85
N THR A 177 -2.05 10.37 12.19
CA THR A 177 -1.49 9.01 12.07
C THR A 177 -1.56 8.57 10.61
N GLU A 178 -0.69 7.65 10.20
CA GLU A 178 -0.63 7.13 8.83
C GLU A 178 -2.02 6.65 8.39
N ARG A 179 -2.64 5.80 9.22
CA ARG A 179 -3.96 5.22 8.93
C ARG A 179 -5.08 6.27 8.86
N ALA A 180 -5.04 7.32 9.69
CA ALA A 180 -6.05 8.37 9.65
C ALA A 180 -5.91 9.27 8.41
N ILE A 181 -4.67 9.55 7.97
CA ILE A 181 -4.41 10.31 6.74
C ILE A 181 -4.82 9.49 5.51
N VAL A 182 -4.42 8.22 5.43
CA VAL A 182 -4.80 7.29 4.36
C VAL A 182 -6.33 7.15 4.28
N ALA A 183 -7.02 6.96 5.41
CA ALA A 183 -8.49 6.90 5.43
C ALA A 183 -9.16 8.21 5.01
N GLY A 184 -8.57 9.36 5.37
CA GLY A 184 -9.04 10.68 4.93
C GLY A 184 -8.93 10.87 3.42
N LEU A 185 -7.78 10.50 2.83
CA LEU A 185 -7.56 10.51 1.39
C LEU A 185 -8.51 9.55 0.66
N ARG A 186 -8.67 8.31 1.16
CA ARG A 186 -9.61 7.32 0.62
C ARG A 186 -11.06 7.79 0.64
N ALA A 187 -11.45 8.58 1.63
CA ALA A 187 -12.77 9.20 1.70
C ALA A 187 -12.89 10.47 0.84
N GLY A 188 -11.82 10.89 0.17
CA GLY A 188 -11.75 12.12 -0.62
C GLY A 188 -11.84 13.38 0.24
N ARG A 189 -11.46 13.31 1.51
CA ARG A 189 -11.53 14.42 2.48
C ARG A 189 -10.31 15.33 2.35
N SER A 190 -10.09 15.84 1.15
CA SER A 190 -8.87 16.54 0.79
C SER A 190 -9.11 17.92 0.17
N ARG A 191 -8.06 18.72 0.18
CA ARG A 191 -7.97 20.03 -0.45
C ARG A 191 -6.53 20.28 -0.89
N VAL A 192 -6.35 21.09 -1.91
CA VAL A 192 -5.03 21.44 -2.45
C VAL A 192 -4.86 22.94 -2.36
N ARG A 193 -3.72 23.38 -1.81
CA ARG A 193 -3.36 24.80 -1.67
C ARG A 193 -2.03 25.06 -2.36
N ALA A 194 -1.86 26.26 -2.89
CA ALA A 194 -0.64 26.63 -3.61
C ALA A 194 0.66 26.42 -2.80
N ASP A 195 0.61 26.81 -1.53
CA ASP A 195 1.74 26.90 -0.61
C ASP A 195 1.18 27.16 0.82
N GLU A 196 2.06 27.30 1.81
CA GLU A 196 1.68 27.57 3.20
C GLU A 196 0.94 28.90 3.41
N ARG A 197 1.14 29.87 2.51
CA ARG A 197 0.54 31.22 2.53
C ARG A 197 -0.65 31.35 1.57
N GLY A 198 -0.96 30.32 0.77
CA GLY A 198 -2.05 30.32 -0.20
C GLY A 198 -3.43 30.46 0.46
N ALA A 199 -4.48 30.63 -0.33
CA ALA A 199 -5.84 30.64 0.19
C ALA A 199 -6.14 29.33 0.94
N SER A 200 -6.92 29.39 2.01
CA SER A 200 -7.33 28.22 2.81
C SER A 200 -8.81 28.28 3.08
N GLY A 201 -9.49 27.15 3.05
CA GLY A 201 -10.92 27.11 3.27
C GLY A 201 -11.48 25.71 3.23
N THR A 202 -12.77 25.62 3.50
CA THR A 202 -13.55 24.39 3.39
C THR A 202 -14.99 24.72 3.01
N MET A 203 -15.75 23.67 2.72
CA MET A 203 -17.18 23.73 2.46
C MET A 203 -17.85 22.60 3.23
N THR A 204 -19.04 22.85 3.76
CA THR A 204 -19.85 21.88 4.48
C THR A 204 -21.28 21.90 3.95
N LEU A 205 -21.97 20.78 4.09
CA LEU A 205 -23.37 20.65 3.75
C LEU A 205 -24.13 20.19 4.98
N SER A 206 -25.27 20.80 5.27
CA SER A 206 -26.06 20.45 6.46
C SER A 206 -27.56 20.55 6.23
N ALA A 207 -28.30 19.74 6.98
CA ALA A 207 -29.76 19.82 7.17
C ALA A 207 -30.10 19.11 8.49
N ASP A 208 -31.38 18.99 8.83
CA ASP A 208 -31.79 18.23 10.02
C ASP A 208 -31.32 16.76 9.89
N GLY A 209 -30.49 16.31 10.83
CA GLY A 209 -29.86 14.98 10.81
C GLY A 209 -28.79 14.75 9.74
N ILE A 210 -28.42 15.74 8.93
CA ILE A 210 -27.39 15.64 7.88
C ILE A 210 -26.25 16.60 8.19
N ALA A 211 -25.02 16.08 8.25
CA ALA A 211 -23.80 16.86 8.27
C ALA A 211 -22.78 16.19 7.36
N ALA A 212 -22.26 16.94 6.39
CA ALA A 212 -21.34 16.45 5.40
C ALA A 212 -20.19 17.43 5.18
N GLN A 213 -19.04 16.87 4.86
CA GLN A 213 -17.79 17.56 4.57
C GLN A 213 -17.26 17.14 3.20
N PRO A 214 -16.23 17.82 2.66
CA PRO A 214 -15.66 17.48 1.36
C PRO A 214 -15.30 15.99 1.29
N GLY A 215 -15.62 15.35 0.17
CA GLY A 215 -15.44 13.92 -0.08
C GLY A 215 -16.67 13.06 0.22
N ASP A 216 -17.55 13.48 1.14
CA ASP A 216 -18.71 12.69 1.56
C ASP A 216 -19.79 12.61 0.46
N GLU A 217 -20.55 11.51 0.47
CA GLU A 217 -21.74 11.27 -0.37
C GLU A 217 -23.01 11.36 0.49
N VAL A 218 -23.83 12.38 0.23
CA VAL A 218 -25.10 12.61 0.91
C VAL A 218 -26.24 12.01 0.10
N VAL A 219 -26.91 11.01 0.68
CA VAL A 219 -28.08 10.36 0.11
C VAL A 219 -29.33 10.77 0.89
N ALA A 220 -30.25 11.48 0.25
CA ALA A 220 -31.53 11.89 0.85
C ALA A 220 -32.64 12.00 -0.20
N SER A 221 -33.90 12.12 0.21
CA SER A 221 -35.02 12.20 -0.74
C SER A 221 -34.97 13.46 -1.60
N VAL A 222 -35.38 13.36 -2.87
CA VAL A 222 -35.49 14.51 -3.79
C VAL A 222 -36.34 15.62 -3.16
N GLY A 223 -35.88 16.86 -3.26
CA GLY A 223 -36.52 18.03 -2.66
C GLY A 223 -36.12 18.31 -1.20
N THR A 224 -35.33 17.45 -0.56
CA THR A 224 -34.76 17.73 0.77
C THR A 224 -33.96 19.03 0.70
N ALA A 225 -34.33 20.02 1.51
CA ALA A 225 -33.63 21.29 1.61
C ALA A 225 -32.34 21.13 2.40
N LEU A 226 -31.25 21.68 1.86
CA LEU A 226 -29.91 21.59 2.39
C LEU A 226 -29.29 23.00 2.42
N THR A 227 -28.34 23.20 3.33
CA THR A 227 -27.57 24.43 3.43
C THR A 227 -26.11 24.13 3.14
N LEU A 228 -25.60 24.68 2.03
CA LEU A 228 -24.20 24.65 1.67
C LEU A 228 -23.50 25.87 2.26
N GLN A 229 -22.52 25.65 3.13
CA GLN A 229 -21.75 26.71 3.76
C GLN A 229 -20.30 26.61 3.31
N TYR A 230 -19.64 27.75 3.10
CA TYR A 230 -18.20 27.76 2.90
C TYR A 230 -17.56 28.92 3.64
N ASP A 231 -16.37 28.63 4.14
CA ASP A 231 -15.50 29.56 4.87
C ASP A 231 -14.13 29.54 4.20
N VAL A 232 -13.72 30.71 3.70
CA VAL A 232 -12.48 30.88 2.95
C VAL A 232 -11.71 32.07 3.51
N SER A 233 -10.46 31.80 3.81
CA SER A 233 -9.41 32.79 4.06
C SER A 233 -8.50 32.91 2.84
N GLY A 234 -8.13 34.14 2.47
CA GLY A 234 -7.29 34.38 1.31
C GLY A 234 -6.90 35.84 1.18
N ASN A 235 -6.29 36.20 0.06
CA ASN A 235 -5.86 37.58 -0.16
C ASN A 235 -7.05 38.45 -0.61
N PRO A 236 -7.08 39.74 -0.25
CA PRO A 236 -8.04 40.67 -0.82
C PRO A 236 -7.96 40.67 -2.36
N GLY A 237 -9.10 40.52 -3.02
CA GLY A 237 -9.18 40.39 -4.49
C GLY A 237 -9.18 38.96 -5.01
N ASP A 238 -8.88 37.95 -4.18
CA ASP A 238 -9.06 36.55 -4.56
C ASP A 238 -10.54 36.28 -4.86
N VAL A 239 -10.80 35.54 -5.93
CA VAL A 239 -12.13 35.17 -6.41
C VAL A 239 -12.45 33.76 -5.95
N VAL A 240 -13.47 33.62 -5.10
CA VAL A 240 -13.99 32.35 -4.61
C VAL A 240 -15.16 31.93 -5.50
N ARG A 241 -15.09 30.72 -6.04
CA ARG A 241 -16.14 30.11 -6.87
C ARG A 241 -16.61 28.80 -6.28
N VAL A 242 -17.93 28.62 -6.28
CA VAL A 242 -18.55 27.32 -6.02
C VAL A 242 -19.17 26.85 -7.32
N PHE A 243 -18.71 25.70 -7.80
CA PHE A 243 -19.28 25.03 -8.97
C PHE A 243 -20.17 23.89 -8.53
N ARG A 244 -21.13 23.55 -9.39
CA ARG A 244 -21.89 22.31 -9.30
C ARG A 244 -21.82 21.57 -10.63
N SER A 245 -22.18 20.28 -10.65
CA SER A 245 -22.40 19.53 -11.89
C SER A 245 -23.20 20.34 -12.93
N PRO A 246 -22.74 20.49 -14.19
CA PRO A 246 -21.65 19.73 -14.83
C PRO A 246 -20.25 20.36 -14.68
N GLY A 247 -20.08 21.37 -13.83
CA GLY A 247 -18.80 22.03 -13.55
C GLY A 247 -18.61 23.35 -14.28
N ARG A 248 -17.37 23.69 -14.62
CA ARG A 248 -16.96 24.99 -15.16
C ARG A 248 -17.39 25.25 -16.60
N SER A 249 -17.97 24.25 -17.26
CA SER A 249 -18.73 24.42 -18.51
C SER A 249 -20.00 25.25 -18.33
N GLN A 250 -20.43 25.49 -17.07
CA GLN A 250 -21.48 26.42 -16.71
C GLN A 250 -20.98 27.48 -15.72
N ALA A 251 -21.77 28.55 -15.56
CA ALA A 251 -21.48 29.57 -14.57
C ALA A 251 -21.50 28.99 -13.15
N ALA A 252 -20.54 29.42 -12.32
CA ALA A 252 -20.51 29.07 -10.90
C ALA A 252 -21.81 29.47 -10.19
N VAL A 253 -22.30 28.61 -9.29
CA VAL A 253 -23.51 28.88 -8.48
C VAL A 253 -23.28 29.97 -7.44
N SER A 254 -22.02 30.24 -7.10
CA SER A 254 -21.60 31.41 -6.35
C SER A 254 -20.25 31.90 -6.83
N THR A 255 -20.11 33.21 -7.00
CA THR A 255 -18.85 33.91 -7.26
C THR A 255 -18.76 35.08 -6.31
N GLN A 256 -17.72 35.10 -5.48
CA GLN A 256 -17.47 36.15 -4.49
C GLN A 256 -16.03 36.62 -4.57
N THR A 257 -15.75 37.84 -4.13
CA THR A 257 -14.39 38.36 -4.01
C THR A 257 -14.06 38.58 -2.54
N ILE A 258 -12.89 38.10 -2.11
CA ILE A 258 -12.43 38.29 -0.73
C ILE A 258 -12.12 39.77 -0.50
N GLY A 259 -12.71 40.34 0.54
CA GLY A 259 -12.48 41.72 0.95
C GLY A 259 -11.21 41.89 1.78
N PHE A 260 -10.97 43.11 2.26
CA PHE A 260 -9.78 43.44 3.06
C PHE A 260 -9.71 42.74 4.44
N SER A 261 -10.79 42.10 4.91
CA SER A 261 -10.76 41.22 6.09
C SER A 261 -9.92 39.96 5.86
N GLY A 262 -9.69 39.57 4.60
CA GLY A 262 -9.04 38.31 4.24
C GLY A 262 -9.88 37.07 4.57
N GLN A 263 -11.16 37.24 4.92
CA GLN A 263 -12.09 36.20 5.35
C GLN A 263 -13.43 36.38 4.62
N LEU A 264 -14.00 35.27 4.15
CA LEU A 264 -15.29 35.20 3.47
C LEU A 264 -16.07 34.00 3.97
N GLN A 265 -17.26 34.25 4.51
CA GLN A 265 -18.23 33.24 4.92
C GLN A 265 -19.53 33.43 4.16
N MET A 266 -20.07 32.35 3.61
CA MET A 266 -21.30 32.38 2.82
C MET A 266 -22.16 31.15 3.11
N SER A 267 -23.46 31.30 2.90
CA SER A 267 -24.45 30.25 3.04
C SER A 267 -25.37 30.26 1.82
N LEU A 268 -25.53 29.12 1.17
CA LEU A 268 -26.33 28.95 -0.04
C LEU A 268 -27.42 27.89 0.21
N PRO A 269 -28.71 28.22 -0.01
CA PRO A 269 -29.75 27.21 -0.01
C PRO A 269 -29.59 26.32 -1.25
N VAL A 270 -29.57 25.01 -1.06
CA VAL A 270 -29.57 24.00 -2.12
C VAL A 270 -30.58 22.91 -1.79
N SER A 271 -30.86 21.99 -2.71
CA SER A 271 -31.76 20.88 -2.47
C SER A 271 -31.30 19.62 -3.19
N VAL A 272 -31.68 18.45 -2.69
CA VAL A 272 -31.42 17.20 -3.41
C VAL A 272 -32.25 17.18 -4.70
N GLU A 273 -31.57 17.04 -5.83
CA GLU A 273 -32.20 16.96 -7.16
C GLU A 273 -32.49 15.51 -7.57
N SER A 274 -33.28 15.33 -8.64
CA SER A 274 -33.53 14.00 -9.20
C SER A 274 -32.33 13.39 -9.92
N GLN A 275 -31.35 14.22 -10.28
CA GLN A 275 -30.08 13.80 -10.87
C GLN A 275 -28.97 13.98 -9.83
N PRO A 276 -28.00 13.04 -9.73
CA PRO A 276 -26.84 13.23 -8.87
C PRO A 276 -26.13 14.55 -9.16
N THR A 277 -25.84 15.29 -8.09
CA THR A 277 -25.14 16.57 -8.14
C THR A 277 -23.91 16.49 -7.26
N TRP A 278 -22.91 17.31 -7.56
CA TRP A 278 -21.78 17.54 -6.67
C TRP A 278 -21.55 19.05 -6.57
N TYR A 279 -20.95 19.50 -5.49
CA TYR A 279 -20.52 20.88 -5.29
C TYR A 279 -19.04 20.89 -4.97
N ARG A 280 -18.24 21.75 -5.60
CA ARG A 280 -16.82 21.94 -5.27
C ARG A 280 -16.50 23.43 -5.11
N LEU A 281 -15.45 23.72 -4.35
CA LEU A 281 -14.96 25.08 -4.10
C LEU A 281 -13.58 25.29 -4.72
N GLU A 282 -13.39 26.45 -5.32
CA GLU A 282 -12.13 26.89 -5.93
C GLU A 282 -11.85 28.35 -5.58
N VAL A 283 -10.58 28.70 -5.41
CA VAL A 283 -10.13 30.09 -5.25
C VAL A 283 -9.07 30.39 -6.30
N ARG A 284 -9.25 31.48 -7.03
CA ARG A 284 -8.27 32.00 -7.98
C ARG A 284 -7.89 33.43 -7.64
N GLY A 285 -6.63 33.78 -7.82
CA GLY A 285 -6.14 35.06 -7.32
C GLY A 285 -4.74 35.40 -7.76
N LEU A 286 -4.12 36.31 -7.02
CA LEU A 286 -2.73 36.69 -7.24
C LEU A 286 -1.78 35.64 -6.65
N GLY A 287 -0.78 35.20 -7.39
CA GLY A 287 0.22 34.27 -6.87
C GLY A 287 1.24 33.77 -7.89
N ALA A 288 2.13 32.91 -7.42
CA ALA A 288 3.04 32.17 -8.29
C ALA A 288 2.25 31.36 -9.33
N PRO A 289 2.80 31.13 -10.53
CA PRO A 289 2.16 30.33 -11.57
C PRO A 289 1.72 28.97 -11.03
N GLN A 290 0.54 28.52 -11.44
CA GLN A 290 0.00 27.21 -11.07
C GLN A 290 0.77 26.06 -11.72
N THR A 291 1.40 26.31 -12.87
CA THR A 291 2.24 25.36 -13.63
C THR A 291 3.62 25.94 -13.89
N VAL A 292 4.65 25.10 -13.89
CA VAL A 292 6.03 25.42 -14.27
C VAL A 292 6.46 24.46 -15.38
N ASP A 293 6.77 25.00 -16.55
CA ASP A 293 7.36 24.23 -17.65
C ASP A 293 8.86 24.03 -17.39
N TYR A 294 9.21 22.86 -16.86
CA TYR A 294 10.60 22.52 -16.54
C TYR A 294 11.48 22.34 -17.79
N ALA A 295 10.90 21.93 -18.92
CA ALA A 295 11.64 21.72 -20.16
C ALA A 295 12.06 23.05 -20.77
N ALA A 296 11.13 24.00 -20.88
CA ALA A 296 11.43 25.36 -21.36
C ALA A 296 12.43 26.10 -20.45
N LEU A 297 12.39 25.83 -19.15
CA LEU A 297 13.32 26.39 -18.17
C LEU A 297 14.75 25.85 -18.33
N ALA A 298 14.92 24.58 -18.69
CA ALA A 298 16.24 24.00 -18.95
C ALA A 298 16.91 24.62 -20.19
N ASP A 299 16.12 24.95 -21.21
CA ASP A 299 16.61 25.51 -22.48
C ASP A 299 16.95 27.01 -22.41
N ASP A 300 16.18 27.80 -21.65
CA ASP A 300 16.46 29.24 -21.44
C ASP A 300 16.14 29.71 -20.01
N PRO A 301 17.05 29.47 -19.04
CA PRO A 301 16.83 29.84 -17.64
C PRO A 301 16.67 31.35 -17.44
N LEU A 302 17.39 32.16 -18.23
CA LEU A 302 17.33 33.62 -18.14
C LEU A 302 16.07 34.17 -18.81
N GLY A 303 15.64 33.64 -19.95
CA GLY A 303 14.38 33.98 -20.59
C GLY A 303 13.16 33.48 -19.83
N PHE A 304 13.24 32.37 -19.10
CA PHE A 304 12.19 31.95 -18.17
C PHE A 304 12.00 32.97 -17.03
N VAL A 305 13.12 33.42 -16.43
CA VAL A 305 13.10 34.38 -15.32
C VAL A 305 12.83 35.84 -15.77
N LEU A 306 13.29 36.22 -16.97
CA LEU A 306 13.24 37.62 -17.47
C LEU A 306 12.23 37.85 -18.62
N GLY A 307 11.80 36.81 -19.32
CA GLY A 307 11.00 36.88 -20.55
C GLY A 307 9.69 36.08 -20.54
N GLY A 308 9.47 35.20 -19.56
CA GLY A 308 8.21 34.46 -19.39
C GLY A 308 7.13 35.37 -18.81
N ALA A 309 5.99 35.47 -19.51
CA ALA A 309 4.80 36.13 -19.00
C ALA A 309 4.28 35.39 -17.76
N LEU A 310 4.85 35.67 -16.58
CA LEU A 310 4.30 35.28 -15.29
C LEU A 310 2.92 35.93 -15.19
N SER A 311 1.89 35.22 -15.65
CA SER A 311 0.51 35.63 -15.39
C SER A 311 0.30 35.47 -13.89
N LEU A 312 0.54 36.53 -13.13
CA LEU A 312 0.38 36.50 -11.68
C LEU A 312 -1.10 36.54 -11.28
N THR A 313 -1.99 36.86 -12.21
CA THR A 313 -3.44 37.01 -11.99
C THR A 313 -4.21 35.75 -12.35
N GLY A 314 -5.24 35.42 -11.59
CA GLY A 314 -6.15 34.32 -11.90
C GLY A 314 -5.55 32.94 -11.68
N GLN A 315 -4.44 32.86 -10.97
CA GLN A 315 -3.78 31.59 -10.62
C GLN A 315 -4.63 30.82 -9.61
N LEU A 316 -4.71 29.50 -9.77
CA LEU A 316 -5.29 28.62 -8.76
C LEU A 316 -4.57 28.83 -7.42
N ARG A 317 -5.34 28.99 -6.34
CA ARG A 317 -4.82 29.19 -4.96
C ARG A 317 -5.32 28.14 -3.98
N LEU A 318 -6.55 27.66 -4.17
CA LEU A 318 -7.18 26.60 -3.38
C LEU A 318 -8.16 25.82 -4.26
N MET A 319 -8.16 24.50 -4.10
CA MET A 319 -9.23 23.62 -4.58
C MET A 319 -9.64 22.67 -3.46
N VAL A 320 -10.94 22.48 -3.26
CA VAL A 320 -11.50 21.61 -2.23
C VAL A 320 -12.28 20.48 -2.91
N SER A 321 -12.14 19.26 -2.39
CA SER A 321 -12.90 18.11 -2.87
C SER A 321 -14.40 18.38 -2.92
N PRO A 322 -15.12 17.73 -3.84
CA PRO A 322 -16.56 17.90 -3.93
C PRO A 322 -17.30 17.28 -2.73
N ILE A 323 -18.47 17.82 -2.40
CA ILE A 323 -19.51 17.11 -1.65
C ILE A 323 -20.49 16.54 -2.67
N PHE A 324 -20.75 15.24 -2.64
CA PHE A 324 -21.68 14.57 -3.55
C PHE A 324 -23.07 14.52 -2.92
N VAL A 325 -24.11 14.75 -3.72
CA VAL A 325 -25.52 14.78 -3.29
C VAL A 325 -26.38 14.02 -4.28
N SER A 326 -27.12 13.03 -3.81
CA SER A 326 -27.97 12.19 -4.67
C SER A 326 -29.17 11.65 -3.92
N SER A 327 -30.12 11.05 -4.65
CA SER A 327 -31.27 10.34 -4.06
C SER A 327 -31.01 8.85 -3.78
N GLY A 328 -29.82 8.36 -4.12
CA GLY A 328 -29.38 6.99 -3.94
C GLY A 328 -27.89 6.83 -4.25
N PRO A 329 -27.27 5.69 -3.90
CA PRO A 329 -25.90 5.38 -4.29
C PRO A 329 -25.71 5.49 -5.80
N VAL A 330 -24.57 6.03 -6.22
CA VAL A 330 -24.25 6.23 -7.64
C VAL A 330 -23.11 5.30 -8.04
N GLU A 331 -23.31 4.58 -9.14
CA GLU A 331 -22.30 3.76 -9.78
C GLU A 331 -21.60 4.54 -10.90
N PRO A 332 -20.30 4.30 -11.14
CA PRO A 332 -19.57 4.97 -12.19
C PRO A 332 -20.06 4.48 -13.56
N GLN A 333 -20.23 5.43 -14.48
CA GLN A 333 -20.59 5.18 -15.87
C GLN A 333 -19.31 5.09 -16.70
N VAL A 334 -19.02 3.87 -17.15
CA VAL A 334 -17.89 3.54 -18.02
C VAL A 334 -18.37 3.19 -19.43
N ALA A 335 -17.60 3.50 -20.46
CA ALA A 335 -17.93 3.18 -21.85
C ALA A 335 -18.00 1.67 -22.08
N THR A 336 -17.07 0.92 -21.47
CA THR A 336 -17.10 -0.55 -21.44
C THR A 336 -17.18 -1.03 -19.99
N PRO A 337 -18.24 -1.75 -19.58
CA PRO A 337 -18.35 -2.29 -18.22
C PRO A 337 -17.20 -3.23 -17.88
N LEU A 338 -16.83 -3.28 -16.60
CA LEU A 338 -15.95 -4.33 -16.09
C LEU A 338 -16.63 -5.69 -16.23
N PRO A 339 -15.87 -6.77 -16.51
CA PRO A 339 -16.42 -8.12 -16.48
C PRO A 339 -17.10 -8.44 -15.14
N ALA A 340 -18.26 -9.10 -15.23
CA ALA A 340 -18.98 -9.58 -14.06
C ALA A 340 -18.11 -10.56 -13.25
N ASP A 341 -18.27 -10.55 -11.93
CA ASP A 341 -17.56 -11.49 -11.06
C ASP A 341 -17.94 -12.93 -11.40
N THR A 342 -16.97 -13.71 -11.83
CA THR A 342 -17.14 -15.14 -12.16
C THR A 342 -16.96 -16.07 -10.96
N GLY A 343 -16.79 -15.50 -9.77
CA GLY A 343 -16.58 -16.24 -8.54
C GLY A 343 -17.77 -17.12 -8.13
N VAL A 344 -17.46 -18.28 -7.59
CA VAL A 344 -18.41 -19.29 -7.13
C VAL A 344 -18.61 -19.21 -5.62
N ASP A 345 -19.67 -19.84 -5.13
CA ASP A 345 -19.78 -20.16 -3.71
C ASP A 345 -18.81 -21.30 -3.39
N ASP A 346 -17.73 -20.96 -2.69
CA ASP A 346 -16.55 -21.79 -2.48
C ASP A 346 -16.53 -22.47 -1.11
N SER A 347 -17.60 -22.35 -0.33
CA SER A 347 -17.69 -22.78 1.08
C SER A 347 -16.75 -22.07 2.06
N ALA A 348 -16.03 -21.02 1.63
CA ALA A 348 -15.18 -20.27 2.53
C ALA A 348 -16.03 -19.47 3.52
N VAL A 349 -15.63 -19.48 4.79
CA VAL A 349 -16.35 -18.84 5.89
C VAL A 349 -15.59 -17.62 6.40
N ALA A 350 -16.30 -16.60 6.87
CA ALA A 350 -15.65 -15.41 7.41
C ALA A 350 -14.89 -15.76 8.70
N ALA A 351 -13.57 -15.61 8.67
CA ALA A 351 -12.68 -15.86 9.79
C ALA A 351 -12.48 -14.61 10.65
N LEU A 352 -12.25 -13.44 10.06
CA LEU A 352 -12.08 -12.15 10.75
C LEU A 352 -12.58 -10.99 9.86
N GLY A 353 -12.81 -9.83 10.47
CA GLY A 353 -13.25 -8.61 9.76
C GLY A 353 -14.76 -8.42 9.67
N SER A 354 -15.17 -7.19 9.38
CA SER A 354 -16.58 -6.76 9.31
C SER A 354 -16.87 -6.01 8.02
N ILE A 355 -18.13 -6.04 7.58
CA ILE A 355 -18.59 -5.23 6.44
C ILE A 355 -18.42 -3.74 6.76
N GLY A 356 -17.95 -2.96 5.78
CA GLY A 356 -17.64 -1.54 5.93
C GLY A 356 -16.32 -1.25 6.62
N GLN A 357 -15.45 -2.25 6.80
CA GLN A 357 -14.11 -2.12 7.37
C GLN A 357 -13.10 -2.95 6.60
N PHE A 358 -11.83 -2.54 6.70
CA PHE A 358 -10.72 -3.31 6.16
C PHE A 358 -10.23 -4.33 7.19
N SER A 359 -9.93 -5.54 6.73
CA SER A 359 -9.13 -6.51 7.44
C SER A 359 -8.20 -7.24 6.46
N GLY A 360 -6.93 -7.40 6.82
CA GLY A 360 -5.88 -7.88 5.92
C GLY A 360 -4.73 -8.53 6.67
N PHE A 361 -3.72 -8.95 5.91
CA PHE A 361 -2.44 -9.45 6.43
C PHE A 361 -2.60 -10.56 7.48
N ALA A 362 -3.48 -11.52 7.18
CA ALA A 362 -3.79 -12.59 8.10
C ALA A 362 -2.66 -13.63 8.19
N ASP A 363 -2.62 -14.32 9.30
CA ASP A 363 -1.77 -15.50 9.50
C ASP A 363 -2.54 -16.58 10.26
N ILE A 364 -2.08 -17.81 10.12
CA ILE A 364 -2.79 -19.01 10.56
C ILE A 364 -1.83 -20.01 11.21
N ALA A 365 -2.30 -20.65 12.28
CA ALA A 365 -1.63 -21.81 12.86
C ALA A 365 -2.65 -22.88 13.26
N VAL A 366 -2.38 -24.12 12.89
CA VAL A 366 -3.10 -25.31 13.34
C VAL A 366 -2.20 -26.06 14.31
N SER A 367 -2.60 -26.11 15.59
CA SER A 367 -1.80 -26.84 16.59
C SER A 367 -1.85 -28.36 16.33
N ASP A 368 -0.93 -29.10 16.93
CA ASP A 368 -0.89 -30.58 16.92
C ASP A 368 -2.12 -31.25 17.58
N GLN A 369 -3.03 -30.46 18.17
CA GLN A 369 -4.35 -30.88 18.64
C GLN A 369 -5.50 -30.45 17.70
N ASN A 370 -5.19 -30.09 16.45
CA ASN A 370 -6.12 -29.61 15.43
C ASN A 370 -6.92 -28.35 15.84
N LYS A 371 -6.32 -27.48 16.65
CA LYS A 371 -6.92 -26.18 16.99
C LYS A 371 -6.46 -25.14 15.98
N LEU A 372 -7.43 -24.52 15.31
CA LEU A 372 -7.18 -23.48 14.33
C LEU A 372 -7.20 -22.10 15.00
N HIS A 373 -6.10 -21.38 14.82
CA HIS A 373 -5.86 -20.02 15.29
C HIS A 373 -5.65 -19.10 14.09
N VAL A 374 -6.41 -18.00 14.03
CA VAL A 374 -6.31 -17.00 12.98
C VAL A 374 -6.05 -15.64 13.60
N VAL A 375 -5.07 -14.91 13.07
CA VAL A 375 -4.81 -13.51 13.39
C VAL A 375 -4.94 -12.66 12.14
N ALA A 376 -5.30 -11.40 12.30
CA ALA A 376 -5.35 -10.44 11.20
C ALA A 376 -5.22 -9.00 11.71
N GLU A 377 -4.83 -8.11 10.80
CA GLU A 377 -4.95 -6.68 11.02
C GLU A 377 -6.38 -6.23 10.67
N ALA A 378 -6.91 -5.28 11.44
CA ALA A 378 -8.18 -4.62 11.13
C ALA A 378 -8.04 -3.10 11.25
N HIS A 379 -8.62 -2.37 10.30
CA HIS A 379 -8.61 -0.92 10.31
C HIS A 379 -10.00 -0.36 10.64
N ASP A 380 -10.08 0.45 11.71
CA ASP A 380 -11.29 1.19 12.07
C ASP A 380 -10.95 2.63 12.46
N ALA A 381 -11.77 3.59 12.02
CA ALA A 381 -11.66 5.00 12.43
C ALA A 381 -10.23 5.61 12.41
N GLY A 382 -9.42 5.25 11.41
CA GLY A 382 -8.03 5.74 11.28
C GLY A 382 -7.02 5.05 12.21
N ARG A 383 -7.30 3.83 12.66
CA ARG A 383 -6.47 3.02 13.56
C ARG A 383 -6.24 1.63 12.97
N SER A 384 -5.08 1.03 13.22
CA SER A 384 -4.81 -0.40 13.00
C SER A 384 -4.79 -1.17 14.32
N ARG A 385 -5.41 -2.36 14.33
CA ARG A 385 -5.44 -3.27 15.47
C ARG A 385 -5.13 -4.71 15.06
N VAL A 386 -4.58 -5.47 16.00
CA VAL A 386 -4.36 -6.91 15.84
C VAL A 386 -5.53 -7.67 16.45
N LEU A 387 -6.22 -8.44 15.61
CA LEU A 387 -7.32 -9.32 15.99
C LEU A 387 -6.85 -10.77 16.06
N TYR A 388 -7.49 -11.54 16.94
CA TYR A 388 -7.34 -12.99 17.06
C TYR A 388 -8.70 -13.66 17.13
N ARG A 389 -8.83 -14.82 16.47
CA ARG A 389 -9.97 -15.73 16.63
C ARG A 389 -9.51 -17.19 16.60
N ARG A 390 -10.23 -18.00 17.38
CA ARG A 390 -10.14 -19.46 17.38
C ARG A 390 -11.34 -20.08 16.66
N ALA A 391 -11.11 -21.12 15.87
CA ALA A 391 -12.14 -21.64 14.96
C ALA A 391 -13.30 -22.41 15.60
N ASP A 392 -13.09 -23.06 16.75
CA ASP A 392 -14.13 -23.82 17.47
C ASP A 392 -15.21 -22.92 18.12
N ASP A 393 -15.03 -21.60 18.06
CA ASP A 393 -15.96 -20.61 18.60
C ASP A 393 -16.20 -19.48 17.59
N ALA A 394 -16.65 -19.84 16.38
CA ALA A 394 -17.00 -18.88 15.34
C ALA A 394 -18.10 -17.88 15.77
N ALA A 395 -18.86 -18.21 16.82
CA ALA A 395 -19.87 -17.33 17.41
C ALA A 395 -19.27 -16.27 18.35
N ALA A 396 -18.06 -16.48 18.88
CA ALA A 396 -17.40 -15.51 19.74
C ALA A 396 -16.84 -14.29 18.99
N ALA A 397 -16.90 -13.15 19.68
CA ALA A 397 -16.24 -11.93 19.22
C ALA A 397 -14.73 -12.16 19.10
N ALA A 398 -14.11 -11.56 18.08
CA ALA A 398 -12.66 -11.56 17.95
C ALA A 398 -12.02 -10.84 19.16
N VAL A 399 -10.86 -11.34 19.60
CA VAL A 399 -10.08 -10.73 20.67
C VAL A 399 -9.14 -9.68 20.07
N VAL A 400 -9.14 -8.47 20.62
CA VAL A 400 -8.16 -7.43 20.26
C VAL A 400 -6.89 -7.65 21.08
N LEU A 401 -5.80 -8.08 20.44
CA LEU A 401 -4.53 -8.38 21.12
C LEU A 401 -3.66 -7.13 21.35
N SER A 402 -3.78 -6.13 20.49
CA SER A 402 -3.03 -4.88 20.57
C SER A 402 -3.51 -3.91 21.64
N GLY A 403 -4.63 -4.22 22.33
CA GLY A 403 -5.24 -3.31 23.31
C GLY A 403 -5.70 -2.01 22.67
N ASP A 404 -5.30 -0.88 23.27
CA ASP A 404 -5.67 0.47 22.83
C ASP A 404 -4.73 1.07 21.76
N SER A 405 -3.69 0.33 21.33
CA SER A 405 -2.81 0.81 20.27
C SER A 405 -3.60 1.10 18.99
N VAL A 406 -3.18 2.15 18.29
CA VAL A 406 -3.78 2.63 17.04
C VAL A 406 -2.93 2.33 15.80
N ALA A 407 -1.79 1.67 15.98
CA ALA A 407 -0.78 1.47 14.94
C ALA A 407 -0.16 0.05 14.99
N ALA A 408 -0.91 -0.93 15.49
CA ALA A 408 -0.46 -2.32 15.58
C ALA A 408 -0.70 -3.04 14.24
N ARG A 409 0.33 -3.66 13.67
CA ARG A 409 0.33 -4.20 12.29
C ARG A 409 1.05 -5.54 12.15
N PHE A 410 0.82 -6.21 11.03
CA PHE A 410 1.50 -7.45 10.60
C PHE A 410 1.62 -8.54 11.68
N PRO A 411 0.49 -9.05 12.21
CA PRO A 411 0.55 -10.13 13.17
C PRO A 411 1.00 -11.44 12.53
N ARG A 412 1.67 -12.29 13.33
CA ARG A 412 1.98 -13.70 13.01
C ARG A 412 1.67 -14.59 14.19
N VAL A 413 1.31 -15.85 13.92
CA VAL A 413 0.86 -16.80 14.94
C VAL A 413 1.58 -18.14 14.82
N ALA A 414 1.94 -18.72 15.96
CA ALA A 414 2.44 -20.09 16.05
C ALA A 414 1.74 -20.81 17.22
N ALA A 415 1.50 -22.11 17.09
CA ALA A 415 0.80 -22.89 18.10
C ALA A 415 1.39 -24.28 18.32
N LEU A 416 1.40 -24.74 19.58
CA LEU A 416 1.77 -26.09 19.99
C LEU A 416 0.87 -26.53 21.15
N GLY A 417 0.05 -27.56 20.94
CA GLY A 417 -0.95 -28.01 21.91
C GLY A 417 -1.95 -26.92 22.25
N ASP A 418 -1.89 -26.47 23.51
CA ASP A 418 -2.64 -25.33 24.04
C ASP A 418 -1.85 -24.02 24.08
N MET A 419 -0.55 -24.06 23.76
CA MET A 419 0.27 -22.86 23.71
C MET A 419 0.04 -22.15 22.38
N VAL A 420 -0.27 -20.85 22.44
CA VAL A 420 -0.44 -20.00 21.27
C VAL A 420 0.41 -18.75 21.48
N TYR A 421 1.21 -18.41 20.49
CA TYR A 421 2.06 -17.24 20.48
C TYR A 421 1.64 -16.34 19.32
N VAL A 422 1.45 -15.06 19.60
CA VAL A 422 1.17 -14.05 18.58
C VAL A 422 2.19 -12.93 18.72
N VAL A 423 2.89 -12.65 17.61
CA VAL A 423 3.82 -11.53 17.49
C VAL A 423 3.25 -10.48 16.54
N TRP A 424 3.57 -9.22 16.74
CA TRP A 424 3.18 -8.13 15.84
C TRP A 424 4.15 -6.96 15.97
N GLN A 425 4.13 -6.05 15.00
CA GLN A 425 4.84 -4.77 15.11
C GLN A 425 3.89 -3.68 15.63
N ASP A 426 4.41 -2.77 16.44
CA ASP A 426 3.59 -1.70 17.02
C ASP A 426 4.44 -0.47 17.34
N SER A 427 3.93 0.72 17.03
CA SER A 427 4.54 1.99 17.46
C SER A 427 3.85 2.61 18.67
N ASP A 428 2.82 1.96 19.24
CA ASP A 428 2.05 2.42 20.40
C ASP A 428 1.50 3.85 20.18
N GLY A 429 1.03 4.09 18.95
CA GLY A 429 0.52 5.37 18.47
C GLY A 429 1.57 6.47 18.29
N ARG A 430 2.87 6.16 18.37
CA ARG A 430 3.98 7.11 18.22
C ARG A 430 4.67 6.92 16.87
N GLU A 431 4.10 7.54 15.85
CA GLU A 431 4.62 7.48 14.47
C GLU A 431 5.55 8.66 14.12
N ILE A 432 5.82 9.56 15.07
CA ILE A 432 6.73 10.72 14.89
C ILE A 432 7.70 10.82 16.10
N PRO A 433 8.97 10.43 15.95
CA PRO A 433 9.52 9.63 14.85
C PRO A 433 8.92 8.22 14.83
N GLN A 434 8.86 7.62 13.65
CA GLN A 434 8.41 6.24 13.48
C GLN A 434 9.40 5.26 14.11
N ARG A 435 8.96 4.56 15.16
CA ARG A 435 9.77 3.61 15.94
C ARG A 435 8.96 2.35 16.30
N PRO A 436 8.51 1.57 15.32
CA PRO A 436 7.84 0.31 15.59
C PRO A 436 8.80 -0.65 16.31
N ARG A 437 8.22 -1.44 17.23
CA ARG A 437 8.87 -2.49 18.01
C ARG A 437 8.16 -3.81 17.79
N ILE A 438 8.84 -4.91 18.05
CA ILE A 438 8.24 -6.25 18.01
C ILE A 438 7.69 -6.60 19.39
N LEU A 439 6.39 -6.87 19.44
CA LEU A 439 5.65 -7.26 20.63
C LEU A 439 5.13 -8.69 20.49
N MET A 440 4.95 -9.36 21.62
CA MET A 440 4.39 -10.71 21.68
C MET A 440 3.38 -10.85 22.81
N ARG A 441 2.36 -11.67 22.60
CA ARG A 441 1.52 -12.25 23.66
C ARG A 441 1.50 -13.76 23.53
N GLN A 442 1.34 -14.41 24.68
CA GLN A 442 1.15 -15.86 24.74
C GLN A 442 -0.13 -16.24 25.47
N SER A 443 -0.69 -17.36 25.06
CA SER A 443 -1.78 -18.06 25.72
C SER A 443 -1.33 -19.48 26.04
N LEU A 444 -1.76 -20.02 27.19
CA LEU A 444 -1.44 -21.38 27.64
C LEU A 444 -2.68 -22.29 27.69
N ASP A 445 -3.84 -21.81 27.24
CA ASP A 445 -5.14 -22.49 27.35
C ASP A 445 -5.90 -22.57 26.01
N GLY A 446 -5.13 -22.58 24.92
CA GLY A 446 -5.62 -22.65 23.55
C GLY A 446 -6.27 -21.33 23.13
N GLY A 447 -5.69 -20.19 23.53
CA GLY A 447 -6.12 -18.85 23.13
C GLY A 447 -7.41 -18.36 23.79
N ARG A 448 -7.79 -18.89 24.97
CA ARG A 448 -8.95 -18.41 25.73
C ARG A 448 -8.57 -17.23 26.62
N GLN A 449 -7.37 -17.26 27.21
CA GLN A 449 -6.81 -16.18 27.99
C GLN A 449 -5.41 -15.84 27.48
N TRP A 450 -5.09 -14.55 27.56
CA TRP A 450 -3.81 -14.00 27.09
C TRP A 450 -3.04 -13.39 28.25
N GLN A 451 -1.74 -13.67 28.28
CA GLN A 451 -0.83 -13.05 29.22
C GLN A 451 -0.51 -11.59 28.83
N ALA A 452 0.26 -10.92 29.68
CA ALA A 452 0.74 -9.57 29.40
C ALA A 452 1.61 -9.52 28.13
N VAL A 453 1.64 -8.34 27.51
CA VAL A 453 2.50 -8.06 26.36
C VAL A 453 3.97 -8.17 26.77
N GLN A 454 4.77 -8.83 25.94
CA GLN A 454 6.23 -8.92 26.05
C GLN A 454 6.86 -8.13 24.90
N THR A 455 7.92 -7.37 25.19
CA THR A 455 8.70 -6.69 24.14
C THR A 455 9.84 -7.60 23.72
N ILE A 456 9.92 -7.90 22.42
CA ILE A 456 10.95 -8.76 21.82
C ILE A 456 12.10 -7.92 21.29
N ALA A 457 11.80 -6.82 20.58
CA ALA A 457 12.81 -5.93 20.01
C ALA A 457 12.33 -4.48 20.04
N GLU A 458 13.15 -3.58 20.58
CA GLU A 458 12.91 -2.12 20.63
C GLU A 458 14.25 -1.38 20.35
N PRO A 459 14.73 -1.38 19.10
CA PRO A 459 15.97 -0.69 18.73
C PRO A 459 15.80 0.83 18.79
N ASP A 460 16.92 1.58 18.79
CA ASP A 460 16.90 3.00 18.46
C ASP A 460 16.74 3.18 16.94
N GLY A 461 15.54 2.88 16.44
CA GLY A 461 15.24 2.76 15.02
C GLY A 461 13.89 2.08 14.82
N ARG A 462 13.81 1.18 13.83
CA ARG A 462 12.57 0.45 13.53
C ARG A 462 12.83 -1.05 13.57
N ALA A 463 11.91 -1.80 14.19
CA ALA A 463 11.82 -3.25 14.09
C ALA A 463 10.43 -3.63 13.57
N GLU A 464 10.39 -4.35 12.46
CA GLU A 464 9.21 -4.49 11.62
C GLU A 464 9.06 -5.92 11.05
N HIS A 465 7.90 -6.22 10.47
CA HIS A 465 7.57 -7.47 9.75
C HIS A 465 8.06 -8.73 10.49
N PRO A 466 7.55 -9.04 11.70
CA PRO A 466 8.00 -10.20 12.43
C PRO A 466 7.53 -11.50 11.78
N ALA A 467 8.26 -12.59 12.04
CA ALA A 467 7.90 -13.96 11.75
C ALA A 467 8.13 -14.84 13.00
N ILE A 468 7.33 -15.89 13.18
CA ILE A 468 7.40 -16.74 14.37
C ILE A 468 7.25 -18.22 14.02
N ALA A 469 8.02 -19.07 14.68
CA ALA A 469 7.82 -20.52 14.68
C ALA A 469 8.03 -21.09 16.09
N VAL A 470 7.35 -22.19 16.40
CA VAL A 470 7.51 -22.94 17.65
C VAL A 470 7.85 -24.39 17.36
N ASP A 471 8.93 -24.90 17.97
CA ASP A 471 9.30 -26.30 17.81
C ASP A 471 8.54 -27.23 18.76
N ARG A 472 8.74 -28.54 18.62
CA ARG A 472 8.08 -29.55 19.48
C ARG A 472 8.51 -29.53 20.94
N GLN A 473 9.60 -28.85 21.28
CA GLN A 473 10.03 -28.64 22.66
C GLN A 473 9.41 -27.37 23.26
N GLY A 474 8.62 -26.62 22.48
CA GLY A 474 8.02 -25.34 22.90
C GLY A 474 8.99 -24.17 22.85
N ARG A 475 10.15 -24.29 22.17
CA ARG A 475 11.08 -23.18 21.96
C ARG A 475 10.56 -22.30 20.82
N VAL A 476 10.59 -21.00 21.04
CA VAL A 476 9.99 -20.00 20.12
C VAL A 476 11.11 -19.24 19.41
N MET A 477 11.14 -19.33 18.09
CA MET A 477 12.00 -18.51 17.24
C MET A 477 11.19 -17.32 16.74
N VAL A 478 11.72 -16.11 16.92
CA VAL A 478 11.17 -14.89 16.33
C VAL A 478 12.22 -14.27 15.43
N ALA A 479 11.84 -13.91 14.20
CA ALA A 479 12.66 -13.19 13.24
C ALA A 479 11.97 -11.86 12.89
N TRP A 480 12.73 -10.81 12.55
CA TRP A 480 12.18 -9.52 12.16
C TRP A 480 13.21 -8.75 11.32
N GLN A 481 12.75 -7.79 10.53
CA GLN A 481 13.64 -6.82 9.91
C GLN A 481 13.88 -5.66 10.89
N GLN A 482 15.11 -5.16 10.96
CA GLN A 482 15.48 -4.07 11.85
C GLN A 482 16.45 -3.09 11.18
N ILE A 483 16.23 -1.81 11.42
CA ILE A 483 17.10 -0.72 10.97
C ILE A 483 17.43 0.19 12.15
N THR A 484 18.69 0.65 12.19
CA THR A 484 19.20 1.64 13.14
C THR A 484 19.95 2.73 12.37
N PRO A 485 20.17 3.93 12.96
CA PRO A 485 20.89 5.00 12.30
C PRO A 485 22.20 4.54 11.67
N ASP A 486 22.41 4.95 10.42
CA ASP A 486 23.62 4.69 9.64
C ASP A 486 23.93 3.20 9.40
N GLN A 487 22.96 2.30 9.61
CA GLN A 487 23.08 0.86 9.36
C GLN A 487 22.06 0.39 8.31
N PRO A 488 22.42 -0.61 7.47
CA PRO A 488 21.47 -1.32 6.62
C PRO A 488 20.21 -1.81 7.35
N PHE A 489 19.09 -1.88 6.63
CA PHE A 489 17.95 -2.68 7.08
C PHE A 489 18.35 -4.16 7.01
N ASP A 490 18.35 -4.85 8.14
CA ASP A 490 18.86 -6.22 8.27
C ASP A 490 17.85 -7.15 8.94
N ILE A 491 17.98 -8.46 8.71
CA ILE A 491 17.21 -9.50 9.39
C ILE A 491 17.88 -9.88 10.69
N TYR A 492 17.11 -9.81 11.77
CA TYR A 492 17.49 -10.28 13.09
C TYR A 492 16.63 -11.47 13.50
N ALA A 493 17.18 -12.34 14.34
CA ALA A 493 16.43 -13.44 14.94
C ALA A 493 16.83 -13.71 16.38
N GLN A 494 15.90 -14.28 17.15
CA GLN A 494 16.16 -14.73 18.51
C GLN A 494 15.35 -15.99 18.84
N LEU A 495 16.04 -17.02 19.32
CA LEU A 495 15.42 -18.17 19.98
C LEU A 495 15.17 -17.81 21.45
N LEU A 496 13.92 -17.51 21.77
CA LEU A 496 13.54 -16.95 23.08
C LEU A 496 13.87 -17.92 24.22
N GLY A 497 14.48 -17.39 25.29
CA GLY A 497 14.92 -18.16 26.45
C GLY A 497 16.20 -18.99 26.23
N VAL A 498 16.75 -19.02 25.02
CA VAL A 498 18.01 -19.70 24.67
C VAL A 498 19.09 -18.69 24.32
N ASP A 499 18.80 -17.79 23.39
CA ASP A 499 19.75 -16.76 22.96
C ASP A 499 19.78 -15.61 23.97
N THR A 500 20.98 -15.15 24.29
CA THR A 500 21.20 -14.05 25.25
C THR A 500 20.85 -12.68 24.68
N ALA A 501 20.85 -12.53 23.35
CA ALA A 501 20.48 -11.33 22.61
C ALA A 501 20.07 -11.70 21.17
N PRO A 502 19.37 -10.80 20.45
CA PRO A 502 19.12 -10.94 19.02
C PRO A 502 20.41 -11.08 18.20
N ILE A 503 20.36 -11.88 17.14
CA ILE A 503 21.49 -12.12 16.21
C ILE A 503 21.14 -11.50 14.85
N ASN A 504 22.04 -10.67 14.30
CA ASN A 504 21.93 -10.16 12.93
C ASN A 504 22.34 -11.26 11.93
N LEU A 505 21.43 -11.69 11.06
CA LEU A 505 21.63 -12.79 10.11
C LEU A 505 22.08 -12.33 8.72
N SER A 506 21.77 -11.08 8.34
CA SER A 506 21.98 -10.58 6.97
C SER A 506 23.11 -9.57 6.83
N GLY A 507 23.58 -8.97 7.92
CA GLY A 507 24.58 -7.88 7.87
C GLY A 507 25.96 -8.32 7.36
N GLU A 508 26.32 -9.59 7.54
CA GLU A 508 27.58 -10.14 7.04
C GLU A 508 27.66 -10.01 5.50
N GLY A 509 28.74 -9.40 5.01
CA GLY A 509 29.03 -9.26 3.58
C GLY A 509 28.40 -8.04 2.89
N LYS A 510 27.59 -7.23 3.59
CA LYS A 510 27.07 -5.98 3.02
C LYS A 510 28.16 -4.91 2.92
N SER A 511 28.10 -4.12 1.84
CA SER A 511 28.97 -2.95 1.65
C SER A 511 28.12 -1.69 1.53
N ILE A 512 28.59 -0.58 2.11
CA ILE A 512 27.90 0.72 2.08
C ILE A 512 28.72 1.64 1.19
N ALA A 513 28.11 2.17 0.14
CA ALA A 513 28.74 3.19 -0.69
C ALA A 513 28.47 4.57 -0.07
N ALA A 514 29.50 5.19 0.50
CA ALA A 514 29.38 6.51 1.10
C ALA A 514 28.97 7.57 0.06
N ALA A 515 28.18 8.55 0.50
CA ALA A 515 27.90 9.75 -0.29
C ALA A 515 29.19 10.49 -0.65
N ASN A 516 29.23 11.15 -1.80
CA ASN A 516 30.39 11.92 -2.24
C ASN A 516 29.96 13.18 -3.00
N PRO A 517 30.83 14.20 -3.13
CA PRO A 517 30.45 15.49 -3.74
C PRO A 517 30.05 15.44 -5.22
N LEU A 518 30.35 14.34 -5.93
CA LEU A 518 30.00 14.14 -7.34
C LEU A 518 28.70 13.34 -7.51
N ASP A 519 28.18 12.75 -6.43
CA ASP A 519 26.93 12.01 -6.40
C ASP A 519 25.98 12.69 -5.40
N THR A 520 24.96 13.35 -5.92
CA THR A 520 23.99 14.10 -5.10
C THR A 520 23.01 13.20 -4.33
N ARG A 521 23.12 11.87 -4.46
CA ARG A 521 22.34 10.89 -3.68
C ARG A 521 22.92 10.74 -2.26
N SER A 522 22.14 10.17 -1.35
CA SER A 522 22.66 9.74 -0.05
C SER A 522 23.58 8.53 -0.19
N ALA A 523 24.20 8.12 0.92
CA ALA A 523 24.90 6.84 0.95
C ALA A 523 23.93 5.72 0.54
N ARG A 524 24.41 4.77 -0.26
CA ARG A 524 23.59 3.64 -0.75
C ARG A 524 23.70 2.49 0.24
N TYR A 525 22.56 2.08 0.79
CA TYR A 525 22.43 1.04 1.79
C TYR A 525 21.66 -0.15 1.20
N PRO A 526 22.27 -1.34 1.08
CA PRO A 526 21.51 -2.52 0.73
C PRO A 526 20.59 -2.94 1.89
N ALA A 527 19.39 -3.41 1.58
CA ALA A 527 18.37 -3.83 2.52
C ALA A 527 18.14 -5.35 2.47
N SER A 528 17.71 -5.88 3.61
CA SER A 528 17.18 -7.24 3.74
C SER A 528 15.84 -7.13 4.46
N VAL A 529 14.78 -7.65 3.85
CA VAL A 529 13.39 -7.42 4.29
C VAL A 529 12.55 -8.69 4.14
N TRP A 530 11.33 -8.67 4.69
CA TRP A 530 10.35 -9.76 4.61
C TRP A 530 10.87 -11.12 5.09
N PRO A 531 11.29 -11.25 6.36
CA PRO A 531 11.73 -12.54 6.89
C PRO A 531 10.57 -13.53 7.02
N THR A 532 10.86 -14.79 6.76
CA THR A 532 10.01 -15.95 7.08
C THR A 532 10.80 -16.97 7.90
N VAL A 533 10.11 -17.81 8.67
CA VAL A 533 10.74 -18.84 9.51
C VAL A 533 9.98 -20.15 9.44
N ALA A 534 10.72 -21.25 9.24
CA ALA A 534 10.21 -22.61 9.32
C ALA A 534 10.96 -23.41 10.39
N VAL A 535 10.28 -24.42 10.93
CA VAL A 535 10.85 -25.35 11.91
C VAL A 535 10.62 -26.79 11.48
N ALA A 536 11.67 -27.58 11.49
CA ALA A 536 11.63 -29.00 11.18
C ALA A 536 11.18 -29.82 12.40
N ALA A 537 10.70 -31.04 12.14
CA ALA A 537 10.30 -32.00 13.17
C ALA A 537 11.39 -32.31 14.21
N ASP A 538 12.66 -32.21 13.82
CA ASP A 538 13.85 -32.45 14.64
C ASP A 538 14.34 -31.21 15.40
N GLY A 539 13.68 -30.04 15.22
CA GLY A 539 14.03 -28.79 15.88
C GLY A 539 15.09 -27.95 15.15
N ARG A 540 15.39 -28.23 13.87
CA ARG A 540 16.12 -27.29 13.00
C ARG A 540 15.22 -26.10 12.63
N PHE A 541 15.80 -24.90 12.55
CA PHE A 541 15.11 -23.71 12.07
C PHE A 541 15.74 -23.22 10.77
N ALA A 542 14.93 -22.78 9.81
CA ALA A 542 15.38 -22.06 8.63
C ALA A 542 14.71 -20.69 8.59
N ILE A 543 15.50 -19.65 8.25
CA ILE A 543 15.01 -18.28 8.06
C ILE A 543 15.42 -17.84 6.66
N ALA A 544 14.45 -17.37 5.88
CA ALA A 544 14.66 -16.82 4.55
C ALA A 544 14.16 -15.37 4.46
N TRP A 545 14.72 -14.59 3.54
CA TRP A 545 14.39 -13.18 3.31
C TRP A 545 14.78 -12.75 1.89
N GLN A 546 14.24 -11.61 1.44
CA GLN A 546 14.71 -10.97 0.20
C GLN A 546 15.80 -9.94 0.51
N ASP A 547 16.77 -9.79 -0.39
CA ASP A 547 18.01 -9.07 -0.15
C ASP A 547 18.54 -8.44 -1.45
N ASN A 548 18.79 -7.14 -1.47
CA ASN A 548 19.28 -6.43 -2.67
C ASN A 548 20.76 -6.05 -2.57
N ARG A 549 21.57 -6.79 -1.79
CA ARG A 549 23.00 -6.44 -1.60
C ARG A 549 23.84 -6.47 -2.87
N ASP A 550 23.38 -7.16 -3.91
CA ASP A 550 24.08 -7.30 -5.18
C ASP A 550 23.63 -6.24 -6.20
N ASP A 551 22.56 -5.48 -5.91
CA ASP A 551 22.15 -4.33 -6.73
C ASP A 551 23.27 -3.28 -6.78
N PRO A 552 23.68 -2.81 -7.97
CA PRO A 552 24.64 -1.72 -8.09
C PRO A 552 24.18 -0.37 -7.51
N ASP A 553 22.87 -0.11 -7.45
CA ASP A 553 22.24 1.11 -6.92
C ASP A 553 21.06 0.80 -5.97
N PRO A 554 21.31 0.07 -4.85
CA PRO A 554 20.23 -0.40 -3.99
C PRO A 554 19.42 0.76 -3.45
N LEU A 555 18.08 0.67 -3.59
CA LEU A 555 17.08 1.66 -3.18
C LEU A 555 17.05 2.96 -4.03
N TRP A 556 17.62 2.96 -5.25
CA TRP A 556 17.68 4.15 -6.12
C TRP A 556 17.38 3.85 -7.60
N THR A 557 16.57 4.70 -8.23
CA THR A 557 16.08 4.55 -9.62
C THR A 557 16.94 5.23 -10.70
N GLY A 558 18.14 5.73 -10.38
CA GLY A 558 18.89 6.58 -11.32
C GLY A 558 20.21 7.16 -10.84
N GLN A 559 21.02 7.65 -11.79
CA GLN A 559 22.21 8.47 -11.53
C GLN A 559 22.30 9.67 -12.48
N SER A 560 22.59 10.86 -11.93
CA SER A 560 22.81 12.08 -12.73
C SER A 560 24.06 11.94 -13.61
N GLY A 561 23.93 12.24 -14.91
CA GLY A 561 25.05 12.27 -15.87
C GLY A 561 25.41 10.93 -16.54
N SER A 562 24.74 9.83 -16.19
CA SER A 562 25.01 8.48 -16.75
C SER A 562 23.79 7.80 -17.40
N GLY A 563 22.60 8.42 -17.39
CA GLY A 563 21.37 7.84 -17.94
C GLY A 563 20.44 7.25 -16.86
N GLU A 564 19.40 6.52 -17.28
CA GLU A 564 18.58 5.73 -16.35
C GLU A 564 19.50 4.78 -15.56
N GLY A 565 19.29 4.67 -14.25
CA GLY A 565 20.14 3.86 -13.35
C GLY A 565 19.92 2.36 -13.54
N THR A 566 20.38 1.54 -12.59
CA THR A 566 19.86 0.16 -12.53
C THR A 566 18.39 0.17 -12.15
N ASN A 567 17.72 -0.93 -12.46
CA ASN A 567 16.38 -1.16 -11.96
C ASN A 567 16.50 -1.57 -10.49
N PRO A 568 15.98 -0.79 -9.52
CA PRO A 568 16.24 -1.05 -8.10
C PRO A 568 15.48 -2.24 -7.55
N ASP A 569 14.69 -2.92 -8.38
CA ASP A 569 14.01 -4.17 -8.06
C ASP A 569 14.96 -5.40 -8.11
N ASP A 570 16.28 -5.21 -8.02
CA ASP A 570 17.28 -6.28 -8.07
C ASP A 570 17.42 -7.00 -6.72
N TRP A 571 16.38 -7.77 -6.38
CA TRP A 571 16.27 -8.56 -5.16
C TRP A 571 16.65 -10.03 -5.39
N GLN A 572 17.36 -10.65 -4.45
CA GLN A 572 17.58 -12.10 -4.39
C GLN A 572 17.07 -12.71 -3.10
N ILE A 573 16.79 -14.01 -3.13
CA ILE A 573 16.43 -14.75 -1.91
C ILE A 573 17.68 -15.21 -1.18
N ARG A 574 17.69 -14.97 0.13
CA ARG A 574 18.76 -15.40 1.04
C ARG A 574 18.19 -16.25 2.16
N LEU A 575 19.00 -17.17 2.67
CA LEU A 575 18.59 -18.12 3.69
C LEU A 575 19.74 -18.46 4.64
N ARG A 576 19.41 -18.69 5.91
CA ARG A 576 20.28 -19.39 6.88
C ARG A 576 19.51 -20.46 7.65
N GLN A 577 20.20 -21.53 7.99
CA GLN A 577 19.68 -22.62 8.83
C GLN A 577 20.41 -22.68 10.16
N ARG A 578 19.68 -22.93 11.24
CA ARG A 578 20.20 -23.25 12.57
C ARG A 578 19.91 -24.71 12.90
N ALA A 579 20.96 -25.48 13.13
CA ALA A 579 20.83 -26.89 13.49
C ALA A 579 20.15 -27.07 14.86
N ALA A 580 19.51 -28.23 15.07
CA ALA A 580 18.82 -28.53 16.32
C ALA A 580 19.77 -28.46 17.53
N GLY A 581 19.47 -27.54 18.46
CA GLY A 581 20.28 -27.35 19.68
C GLY A 581 21.60 -26.60 19.47
N ALA A 582 21.91 -26.16 18.24
CA ALA A 582 23.08 -25.33 17.98
C ALA A 582 22.85 -23.86 18.37
N THR A 583 23.92 -23.13 18.62
CA THR A 583 23.92 -21.66 18.73
C THR A 583 24.20 -20.98 17.39
N ASP A 584 24.99 -21.66 16.55
CA ASP A 584 25.52 -21.08 15.33
C ASP A 584 24.58 -21.31 14.13
N TRP A 585 24.62 -20.36 13.21
CA TRP A 585 23.90 -20.41 11.94
C TRP A 585 24.82 -20.91 10.82
N SER A 586 24.23 -21.52 9.79
CA SER A 586 24.93 -21.85 8.55
C SER A 586 25.55 -20.61 7.89
N ALA A 587 26.47 -20.83 6.94
CA ALA A 587 26.82 -19.79 5.97
C ALA A 587 25.57 -19.28 5.24
N LEU A 588 25.66 -18.06 4.70
CA LEU A 588 24.60 -17.46 3.91
C LEU A 588 24.38 -18.27 2.62
N ILE A 589 23.13 -18.62 2.36
CA ILE A 589 22.69 -19.32 1.15
C ILE A 589 21.96 -18.31 0.28
N THR A 590 22.19 -18.40 -1.03
CA THR A 590 21.53 -17.62 -2.07
C THR A 590 20.68 -18.54 -2.93
N LEU A 591 19.42 -18.17 -3.14
CA LEU A 591 18.51 -18.81 -4.09
C LEU A 591 18.07 -17.78 -5.15
N GLY A 592 17.59 -18.28 -6.28
CA GLY A 592 17.16 -17.43 -7.39
C GLY A 592 18.28 -17.10 -8.37
N ALA A 593 18.03 -16.11 -9.23
CA ALA A 593 18.94 -15.72 -10.30
C ALA A 593 19.31 -14.24 -10.18
N ALA A 594 20.56 -13.91 -10.48
CA ALA A 594 21.09 -12.54 -10.33
C ALA A 594 20.59 -11.56 -11.40
N ASP A 595 19.79 -12.01 -12.37
CA ASP A 595 19.19 -11.20 -13.43
C ASP A 595 17.66 -11.10 -13.27
N ARG A 596 17.15 -11.41 -12.08
CA ARG A 596 15.72 -11.38 -11.75
C ARG A 596 15.46 -10.68 -10.42
N ALA A 597 14.26 -10.12 -10.32
CA ALA A 597 13.70 -9.56 -9.10
C ALA A 597 12.98 -10.68 -8.33
N ASP A 598 13.66 -11.32 -7.37
CA ASP A 598 13.12 -12.39 -6.54
C ASP A 598 12.67 -11.86 -5.17
N ARG A 599 11.38 -12.04 -4.84
CA ARG A 599 10.72 -11.41 -3.68
C ARG A 599 9.78 -12.35 -2.94
N HIS A 600 9.40 -11.93 -1.72
CA HIS A 600 8.42 -12.61 -0.86
C HIS A 600 8.69 -14.10 -0.66
N PRO A 601 9.87 -14.48 -0.13
CA PRO A 601 10.14 -15.88 0.10
C PRO A 601 9.24 -16.44 1.19
N ASP A 602 8.91 -17.72 1.06
CA ASP A 602 8.38 -18.53 2.14
C ASP A 602 9.05 -19.91 2.15
N VAL A 603 9.18 -20.51 3.33
CA VAL A 603 9.88 -21.79 3.49
C VAL A 603 9.08 -22.76 4.35
N ALA A 604 9.15 -24.05 4.03
CA ALA A 604 8.59 -25.12 4.85
C ALA A 604 9.43 -26.39 4.75
N TYR A 605 9.41 -27.18 5.82
CA TYR A 605 9.96 -28.54 5.81
C TYR A 605 8.86 -29.53 5.42
N ASP A 606 9.17 -30.42 4.49
CA ASP A 606 8.31 -31.56 4.21
C ASP A 606 8.39 -32.62 5.35
N PRO A 607 7.50 -33.64 5.36
CA PRO A 607 7.53 -34.68 6.38
C PRO A 607 8.83 -35.51 6.41
N ALA A 608 9.61 -35.53 5.33
CA ALA A 608 10.90 -36.21 5.26
C ALA A 608 12.06 -35.33 5.78
N GLY A 609 11.80 -34.06 6.10
CA GLY A 609 12.78 -33.10 6.59
C GLY A 609 13.54 -32.36 5.49
N LYS A 610 13.10 -32.47 4.23
CA LYS A 610 13.59 -31.66 3.09
C LYS A 610 13.05 -30.24 3.24
N LEU A 611 13.91 -29.25 3.04
CA LEU A 611 13.52 -27.84 3.05
C LEU A 611 13.11 -27.42 1.64
N VAL A 612 11.95 -26.78 1.53
CA VAL A 612 11.42 -26.21 0.28
C VAL A 612 11.26 -24.71 0.47
N ALA A 613 11.79 -23.95 -0.48
CA ALA A 613 11.61 -22.51 -0.59
C ALA A 613 10.71 -22.18 -1.80
N VAL A 614 9.83 -21.21 -1.64
CA VAL A 614 9.03 -20.61 -2.72
C VAL A 614 9.19 -19.09 -2.67
N TRP A 615 9.09 -18.42 -3.81
CA TRP A 615 9.17 -16.96 -3.93
C TRP A 615 8.51 -16.50 -5.24
N ASP A 616 8.13 -15.22 -5.34
CA ASP A 616 7.73 -14.65 -6.62
C ASP A 616 8.90 -13.98 -7.33
N SER A 617 8.87 -13.99 -8.65
CA SER A 617 10.01 -13.62 -9.48
C SER A 617 9.57 -12.98 -10.79
N LYS A 618 10.25 -11.92 -11.22
CA LYS A 618 10.13 -11.35 -12.57
C LYS A 618 11.49 -10.98 -13.13
N VAL A 619 11.54 -10.72 -14.45
CA VAL A 619 12.69 -10.03 -15.04
C VAL A 619 12.87 -8.66 -14.40
N LEU A 620 14.08 -8.11 -14.39
CA LEU A 620 14.39 -6.77 -13.88
C LEU A 620 13.69 -5.68 -14.72
N SER A 621 12.40 -5.46 -14.48
CA SER A 621 11.57 -4.39 -15.05
C SER A 621 10.74 -3.74 -13.95
N ALA A 622 10.75 -2.41 -13.88
CA ALA A 622 10.09 -1.67 -12.80
C ALA A 622 8.56 -1.85 -12.90
N ALA A 623 8.03 -2.01 -14.11
CA ALA A 623 6.61 -2.22 -14.34
C ALA A 623 6.34 -3.02 -15.63
N GLY A 624 5.07 -3.31 -15.91
CA GLY A 624 4.59 -3.87 -17.18
C GLY A 624 5.01 -5.32 -17.45
N VAL A 625 5.39 -6.08 -16.41
CA VAL A 625 5.79 -7.48 -16.53
C VAL A 625 5.07 -8.33 -15.49
N ASN A 626 4.76 -9.57 -15.86
CA ASN A 626 4.13 -10.52 -14.96
C ASN A 626 5.16 -11.17 -14.03
N LEU A 627 4.71 -11.53 -12.83
CA LEU A 627 5.47 -12.33 -11.90
C LEU A 627 5.09 -13.81 -12.03
N ALA A 628 6.05 -14.70 -11.76
CA ALA A 628 5.83 -16.12 -11.56
C ALA A 628 6.26 -16.56 -10.16
N VAL A 629 5.58 -17.57 -9.62
CA VAL A 629 6.02 -18.27 -8.41
C VAL A 629 7.04 -19.34 -8.79
N LEU A 630 8.21 -19.28 -8.18
CA LEU A 630 9.29 -20.25 -8.31
C LEU A 630 9.43 -21.08 -7.04
N SER A 631 10.15 -22.19 -7.15
CA SER A 631 10.52 -23.04 -6.01
C SER A 631 11.90 -23.65 -6.16
N SER A 632 12.55 -23.94 -5.04
CA SER A 632 13.77 -24.72 -4.96
C SER A 632 13.77 -25.55 -3.67
N GLU A 633 14.42 -26.71 -3.70
CA GLU A 633 14.43 -27.63 -2.57
C GLU A 633 15.82 -28.19 -2.26
N SER A 634 16.07 -28.50 -1.00
CA SER A 634 17.31 -29.10 -0.51
C SER A 634 17.03 -30.14 0.57
N LEU A 635 17.72 -31.29 0.50
CA LEU A 635 17.58 -32.38 1.47
C LEU A 635 18.06 -32.00 2.87
N ASP A 636 19.15 -31.22 2.97
CA ASP A 636 19.74 -30.80 4.26
C ASP A 636 19.43 -29.34 4.61
N GLY A 637 18.88 -28.57 3.65
CA GLY A 637 18.58 -27.14 3.75
C GLY A 637 19.81 -26.24 3.70
N VAL A 638 21.01 -26.77 3.45
CA VAL A 638 22.28 -26.03 3.47
C VAL A 638 23.05 -26.16 2.17
N THR A 639 23.03 -27.34 1.55
CA THR A 639 23.75 -27.64 0.31
C THR A 639 22.83 -28.34 -0.70
N GLY A 640 23.28 -28.45 -1.95
CA GLY A 640 22.57 -29.25 -2.96
C GLY A 640 21.15 -28.78 -3.27
N TRP A 641 20.90 -27.46 -3.22
CA TRP A 641 19.64 -26.87 -3.67
C TRP A 641 19.42 -27.19 -5.16
N SER A 642 18.17 -27.49 -5.51
CA SER A 642 17.78 -27.67 -6.90
C SER A 642 17.83 -26.35 -7.66
N GLU A 643 17.99 -26.41 -8.98
CA GLU A 643 17.70 -25.26 -9.84
C GLU A 643 16.26 -24.77 -9.60
N PRO A 644 15.99 -23.45 -9.67
CA PRO A 644 14.64 -22.93 -9.54
C PRO A 644 13.67 -23.53 -10.57
N VAL A 645 12.50 -23.96 -10.09
CA VAL A 645 11.42 -24.52 -10.90
C VAL A 645 10.19 -23.62 -10.79
N ALA A 646 9.66 -23.17 -11.93
CA ALA A 646 8.43 -22.40 -12.00
C ALA A 646 7.21 -23.26 -11.63
N ILE A 647 6.39 -22.76 -10.70
CA ILE A 647 5.08 -23.30 -10.35
C ILE A 647 4.00 -22.71 -11.27
N THR A 648 4.17 -21.45 -11.66
CA THR A 648 3.21 -20.69 -12.49
C THR A 648 3.84 -20.26 -13.82
N ASP A 649 2.98 -19.97 -14.79
CA ASP A 649 3.36 -19.44 -16.10
C ASP A 649 3.10 -17.93 -16.16
N GLU A 650 4.18 -17.13 -16.19
CA GLU A 650 4.12 -15.66 -16.31
C GLU A 650 3.45 -15.18 -17.62
N GLY A 651 3.26 -16.05 -18.62
CA GLY A 651 2.52 -15.74 -19.83
C GLY A 651 0.99 -15.68 -19.66
N LEU A 652 0.45 -16.20 -18.56
CA LEU A 652 -1.01 -16.26 -18.32
C LEU A 652 -1.54 -15.11 -17.45
N GLY A 653 -0.68 -14.51 -16.64
CA GLY A 653 -1.02 -13.49 -15.66
C GLY A 653 0.06 -13.39 -14.59
N SER A 654 -0.08 -12.43 -13.69
CA SER A 654 0.88 -12.20 -12.62
C SER A 654 0.53 -13.04 -11.38
N SER A 655 1.54 -13.60 -10.72
CA SER A 655 1.43 -14.42 -9.51
C SER A 655 2.38 -13.91 -8.43
N GLN A 656 1.87 -13.51 -7.27
CA GLN A 656 2.65 -12.84 -6.21
C GLN A 656 2.30 -13.31 -4.79
N ASN A 657 3.20 -13.01 -3.84
CA ASN A 657 3.02 -13.29 -2.42
C ASN A 657 2.74 -14.77 -2.12
N PRO A 658 3.61 -15.71 -2.56
CA PRO A 658 3.40 -17.12 -2.30
C PRO A 658 3.59 -17.46 -0.82
N ARG A 659 2.76 -18.39 -0.32
CA ARG A 659 2.86 -18.96 1.03
C ARG A 659 2.80 -20.46 0.96
N ILE A 660 3.66 -21.12 1.72
CA ILE A 660 3.79 -22.58 1.74
C ILE A 660 3.47 -23.12 3.13
N GLY A 661 2.68 -24.18 3.17
CA GLY A 661 2.31 -24.84 4.42
C GLY A 661 1.90 -26.28 4.20
N THR A 662 1.50 -26.95 5.28
CA THR A 662 1.10 -28.35 5.22
C THR A 662 -0.36 -28.49 4.79
N GLY A 663 -0.64 -29.43 3.89
CA GLY A 663 -2.00 -29.83 3.48
C GLY A 663 -2.59 -30.91 4.39
N LEU A 664 -3.90 -31.20 4.22
CA LEU A 664 -4.59 -32.26 4.97
C LEU A 664 -4.01 -33.67 4.74
N ASP A 665 -3.34 -33.87 3.60
CA ASP A 665 -2.67 -35.12 3.25
C ASP A 665 -1.23 -35.20 3.79
N GLY A 666 -0.80 -34.20 4.57
CA GLY A 666 0.53 -34.08 5.14
C GLY A 666 1.60 -33.61 4.15
N ARG A 667 1.25 -33.35 2.88
CA ARG A 667 2.20 -32.85 1.87
C ARG A 667 2.21 -31.32 1.85
N LEU A 668 3.27 -30.74 1.33
CA LEU A 668 3.34 -29.28 1.18
C LEU A 668 2.37 -28.79 0.09
N ARG A 669 1.78 -27.63 0.36
CA ARG A 669 0.91 -26.90 -0.55
C ARG A 669 1.32 -25.44 -0.55
N VAL A 670 1.35 -24.85 -1.74
CA VAL A 670 1.58 -23.42 -1.93
C VAL A 670 0.27 -22.73 -2.36
N ALA A 671 0.09 -21.49 -1.92
CA ALA A 671 -0.97 -20.58 -2.36
C ALA A 671 -0.40 -19.19 -2.65
N TRP A 672 -0.96 -18.47 -3.61
CA TRP A 672 -0.50 -17.13 -4.03
C TRP A 672 -1.66 -16.27 -4.55
N ALA A 673 -1.48 -14.95 -4.64
CA ALA A 673 -2.42 -14.07 -5.33
C ALA A 673 -2.15 -14.10 -6.85
N ASP A 674 -3.19 -14.28 -7.66
CA ASP A 674 -3.10 -14.59 -9.09
C ASP A 674 -4.06 -13.72 -9.91
N SER A 675 -3.54 -13.06 -10.95
CA SER A 675 -4.30 -12.12 -11.79
C SER A 675 -4.82 -12.71 -13.11
N ARG A 676 -4.64 -14.03 -13.34
CA ARG A 676 -5.00 -14.70 -14.61
C ARG A 676 -6.49 -14.91 -14.84
N SER A 677 -7.35 -14.46 -13.91
CA SER A 677 -8.79 -14.66 -14.06
C SER A 677 -9.34 -13.93 -15.30
N ALA A 678 -10.33 -14.56 -15.96
CA ALA A 678 -10.97 -13.98 -17.14
C ALA A 678 -11.78 -12.70 -16.81
N ASP A 679 -12.16 -12.53 -15.55
CA ASP A 679 -12.89 -11.35 -15.06
C ASP A 679 -11.98 -10.31 -14.38
N TRP A 680 -10.68 -10.45 -14.60
CA TRP A 680 -9.60 -9.54 -14.19
C TRP A 680 -9.31 -9.49 -12.69
N ARG A 681 -10.20 -9.98 -11.83
CA ARG A 681 -10.02 -9.97 -10.38
C ARG A 681 -8.83 -10.80 -9.94
N TRP A 682 -8.16 -10.35 -8.88
CA TRP A 682 -7.19 -11.17 -8.17
C TRP A 682 -7.89 -12.36 -7.51
N ARG A 683 -7.35 -13.56 -7.71
CA ARG A 683 -7.83 -14.82 -7.14
C ARG A 683 -6.69 -15.48 -6.36
N ILE A 684 -7.00 -16.57 -5.66
CA ILE A 684 -5.96 -17.40 -5.05
C ILE A 684 -5.60 -18.52 -6.00
N GLY A 685 -4.33 -18.59 -6.41
CA GLY A 685 -3.76 -19.76 -7.07
C GLY A 685 -3.25 -20.77 -6.05
N THR A 686 -3.20 -22.06 -6.39
CA THR A 686 -2.64 -23.09 -5.51
C THR A 686 -2.04 -24.27 -6.26
N ALA A 687 -1.01 -24.88 -5.68
CA ALA A 687 -0.37 -26.11 -6.18
C ALA A 687 0.09 -26.99 -5.02
N ARG A 688 0.12 -28.31 -5.24
CA ARG A 688 0.47 -29.33 -4.25
C ARG A 688 1.76 -30.03 -4.63
N GLN A 689 2.63 -30.27 -3.66
CA GLN A 689 3.85 -31.02 -3.89
C GLN A 689 3.52 -32.51 -4.08
N SER A 690 4.02 -33.08 -5.17
CA SER A 690 3.97 -34.51 -5.47
C SER A 690 5.19 -35.22 -4.90
N VAL A 691 5.03 -36.51 -4.56
CA VAL A 691 6.13 -37.34 -4.04
C VAL A 691 7.17 -37.64 -5.13
N ASP A 692 6.73 -37.77 -6.40
CA ASP A 692 7.58 -38.27 -7.50
C ASP A 692 7.67 -37.33 -8.71
N ALA A 693 6.91 -36.23 -8.74
CA ALA A 693 6.66 -35.45 -9.97
C ALA A 693 6.70 -33.91 -9.79
N GLY A 694 7.41 -33.39 -8.79
CA GLY A 694 7.47 -31.94 -8.53
C GLY A 694 6.12 -31.37 -8.07
N TRP A 695 5.72 -30.22 -8.60
CA TRP A 695 4.43 -29.59 -8.25
C TRP A 695 3.29 -30.08 -9.14
N SER A 696 2.07 -30.15 -8.59
CA SER A 696 0.86 -30.23 -9.40
C SER A 696 0.73 -29.02 -10.32
N GLY A 697 -0.13 -29.11 -11.34
CA GLY A 697 -0.52 -27.92 -12.10
C GLY A 697 -1.14 -26.86 -11.19
N ALA A 698 -0.86 -25.59 -11.51
CA ALA A 698 -1.41 -24.44 -10.82
C ALA A 698 -2.93 -24.34 -11.02
N GLU A 699 -3.70 -24.57 -9.96
CA GLU A 699 -5.16 -24.39 -9.91
C GLU A 699 -5.51 -22.95 -9.53
N LEU A 700 -6.63 -22.43 -10.03
CA LEU A 700 -7.17 -21.12 -9.65
C LEU A 700 -8.45 -21.33 -8.83
N LEU A 701 -8.46 -20.85 -7.58
CA LEU A 701 -9.63 -20.86 -6.72
C LEU A 701 -10.53 -19.67 -7.08
N LEU A 702 -11.71 -19.95 -7.64
CA LEU A 702 -12.67 -18.95 -8.10
C LEU A 702 -13.52 -18.39 -6.95
N SER A 703 -12.90 -18.03 -5.83
CA SER A 703 -13.51 -17.33 -4.70
C SER A 703 -14.03 -15.96 -5.12
N LYS A 704 -15.29 -15.59 -4.83
CA LYS A 704 -15.87 -14.26 -5.15
C LYS A 704 -15.02 -13.09 -4.64
N GLY A 705 -15.12 -11.94 -5.32
CA GLY A 705 -14.37 -10.73 -5.01
C GLY A 705 -12.92 -10.75 -5.51
N ASN A 706 -12.19 -9.66 -5.27
CA ASN A 706 -10.73 -9.64 -5.30
C ASN A 706 -10.20 -10.34 -4.04
N ASN A 707 -9.22 -11.23 -4.23
CA ASN A 707 -8.63 -12.04 -3.18
C ASN A 707 -7.10 -11.97 -3.23
N GLY A 708 -6.47 -11.91 -2.08
CA GLY A 708 -5.00 -11.86 -1.97
C GLY A 708 -4.52 -12.13 -0.56
N TRP A 709 -3.22 -11.92 -0.33
CA TRP A 709 -2.56 -12.10 0.97
C TRP A 709 -2.93 -13.45 1.63
N PRO A 710 -2.67 -14.59 0.96
CA PRO A 710 -3.00 -15.90 1.52
C PRO A 710 -2.12 -16.21 2.74
N ALA A 711 -2.53 -17.18 3.55
CA ALA A 711 -1.67 -17.93 4.47
C ALA A 711 -2.26 -19.34 4.63
N LEU A 712 -1.41 -20.35 4.86
CA LEU A 712 -1.84 -21.75 4.83
C LEU A 712 -1.18 -22.56 5.94
N ASP A 713 -2.00 -23.30 6.70
CA ASP A 713 -1.50 -24.32 7.63
C ASP A 713 -2.57 -25.40 7.88
N GLY A 714 -2.13 -26.63 8.13
CA GLY A 714 -2.99 -27.78 8.41
C GLY A 714 -4.12 -28.00 7.39
N GLY A 715 -3.88 -27.67 6.11
CA GLY A 715 -4.85 -27.78 5.03
C GLY A 715 -5.98 -26.73 5.03
N VAL A 716 -5.86 -25.70 5.87
CA VAL A 716 -6.75 -24.54 5.86
C VAL A 716 -6.00 -23.36 5.24
N LEU A 717 -6.64 -22.74 4.26
CA LEU A 717 -6.21 -21.50 3.64
C LEU A 717 -6.99 -20.34 4.26
N VAL A 718 -6.30 -19.30 4.70
CA VAL A 718 -6.92 -17.99 4.95
C VAL A 718 -6.47 -16.99 3.90
N PHE A 719 -7.35 -16.06 3.54
CA PHE A 719 -7.05 -15.03 2.55
C PHE A 719 -7.94 -13.80 2.73
N ALA A 720 -7.43 -12.63 2.34
CA ALA A 720 -8.19 -11.40 2.28
C ALA A 720 -9.15 -11.43 1.08
N SER A 721 -10.37 -10.91 1.25
CA SER A 721 -11.39 -10.95 0.21
C SER A 721 -12.40 -9.80 0.31
N THR A 722 -12.72 -9.22 -0.84
CA THR A 722 -13.76 -8.18 -1.00
C THR A 722 -15.14 -8.74 -1.35
N ARG A 723 -15.37 -10.07 -1.23
CA ARG A 723 -16.61 -10.76 -1.66
C ARG A 723 -17.93 -10.19 -1.14
N ASN A 724 -17.90 -9.48 -0.01
CA ASN A 724 -19.08 -8.88 0.63
C ASN A 724 -19.14 -7.36 0.46
N ALA A 725 -18.21 -6.78 -0.31
CA ALA A 725 -18.34 -5.40 -0.76
C ALA A 725 -19.56 -5.27 -1.67
N VAL A 726 -20.33 -4.21 -1.46
CA VAL A 726 -21.56 -3.91 -2.20
C VAL A 726 -21.33 -2.96 -3.36
N ARG A 727 -20.20 -2.26 -3.40
CA ARG A 727 -19.81 -1.31 -4.46
C ARG A 727 -18.34 -1.47 -4.83
N LEU A 728 -17.99 -1.14 -6.07
CA LEU A 728 -16.60 -1.13 -6.55
C LEU A 728 -15.84 0.17 -6.21
N GLN A 729 -16.55 1.20 -5.75
CA GLN A 729 -15.99 2.45 -5.26
C GLN A 729 -16.55 2.75 -3.88
N ARG A 730 -15.74 3.38 -3.01
CA ARG A 730 -16.16 3.83 -1.66
C ARG A 730 -16.70 2.71 -0.75
N ASP A 731 -16.28 1.47 -0.96
CA ASP A 731 -16.57 0.37 -0.07
C ASP A 731 -15.25 -0.20 0.49
N PRO A 732 -14.91 0.08 1.75
CA PRO A 732 -13.68 -0.41 2.36
C PRO A 732 -13.78 -1.88 2.82
N THR A 733 -14.87 -2.59 2.49
CA THR A 733 -15.10 -3.96 2.95
C THR A 733 -14.02 -4.91 2.44
N GLN A 734 -13.17 -5.36 3.36
CA GLN A 734 -12.29 -6.50 3.16
C GLN A 734 -12.34 -7.39 4.40
N GLN A 735 -12.59 -8.68 4.20
CA GLN A 735 -12.67 -9.66 5.29
C GLN A 735 -11.67 -10.77 5.07
N ILE A 736 -11.27 -11.43 6.15
CA ILE A 736 -10.47 -12.63 6.09
C ILE A 736 -11.41 -13.82 5.98
N MET A 737 -11.23 -14.61 4.94
CA MET A 737 -11.98 -15.83 4.68
C MET A 737 -11.11 -17.04 5.01
N ALA A 738 -11.71 -18.09 5.56
CA ALA A 738 -11.07 -19.38 5.77
C ALA A 738 -11.72 -20.44 4.87
N LEU A 739 -10.90 -21.21 4.17
CA LEU A 739 -11.29 -22.27 3.26
C LEU A 739 -10.49 -23.54 3.58
N THR A 740 -11.19 -24.63 3.88
CA THR A 740 -10.54 -25.94 4.00
C THR A 740 -10.30 -26.51 2.61
N LEU A 741 -9.03 -26.80 2.30
CA LEU A 741 -8.64 -27.35 1.01
C LEU A 741 -8.65 -28.88 1.07
N GLU A 742 -9.62 -29.50 0.42
CA GLU A 742 -9.76 -30.96 0.38
C GLU A 742 -8.55 -31.63 -0.29
N ALA A 743 -8.19 -32.85 0.15
CA ALA A 743 -7.05 -33.61 -0.39
C ALA A 743 -7.18 -33.93 -1.90
N GLY A 744 -8.37 -33.81 -2.49
CA GLY A 744 -8.63 -34.01 -3.92
C GLY A 744 -8.64 -32.74 -4.77
N ARG A 745 -8.81 -31.56 -4.16
CA ARG A 745 -8.86 -30.26 -4.85
C ARG A 745 -7.49 -29.61 -4.88
#